data_AF-A0A2T6B657-F1
#
_entry.id   AF-A0A2T6B657-F1
#
_cell.length_a   1.000
_cell.length_b   1.000
_cell.length_c   1.000
_cell.angle_alpha   90.00
_cell.angle_beta   90.00
_cell.angle_gamma   90.00
#
_symmetry.space_group_name_H-M   'P 1'
#
loop_
_entity.id
_entity.type
_entity.pdbx_description
1 polymer ?
#
loop_
_entity_poly.entity_id
_entity_poly.type
_entity_poly.pdbx_seq_one_letter_code
_entity_poly.pdbx_strand_id
1 'polypeptide(L)'
;MIDVEDLIALVRNYNPRTNADLIRTAYAYGKAMHEGQFRKSGEPYFTHPVAVAAILTEQRLDDSTLVTALLHDTIEDTKASYGDIAAKFGEEVAELVDGVTKLTNLQLTSTESKQAENFRKLFVAMSRDLRVILVKLADRLHNMRTIKSMRPDKQVQKARETMEIFAPLAGRMGMQWMREELEDLAFRVLNPEARNSIIRRFIALQREAGDVVHKITADIRNELEKAQIEADVYGRAKKPYSVWRKMQEKDLAFSRLSDIYGFRVICASEADCYRILGVIHQRWRAVPGRFKDYISQPKSNGYRSIHTTVSGRDGKRVEVQIRTRQMHEVNESGVAAHWSYREGVRVQNPFAVDPAKWVAALTERLGEEDHDDFMENVKLEMYTDQVFCFTPKGDVIQLPRGATPLDFAYAIHTRIGNSTVSAKVDGIRVPLWTRLKNGQSVEIITAEGQRPQAAWVDLVATGRAKAAIRRGLREDDRGRFVKLGLELARVAFDHAGKRVSDKALRTAARMMGLPDETELLAQIGSAETTARKVLETLYPELQTAQPDEVDVQRPVQGLTADQSYRRAPCCQPVPGERIVGITYRGQGVVIHAIDCPALAEYEEQPERWIDLRWQSGRHAAVNTVTLDVTIANDAGVLGRICTLIGEQKANISDLNFVDRKPDFFRLLVDVDLRDVEHLHMVMTALEAESDVAQVSRYRDLGRKP
;
A
#
# COMPACT_ATOMS: atom_id res chain seq x y z
N MET A 1 -40.22 -4.11 16.08
CA MET A 1 -40.02 -4.81 14.80
C MET A 1 -40.94 -4.12 13.81
N ILE A 2 -40.43 -3.67 12.66
CA ILE A 2 -41.27 -3.07 11.61
C ILE A 2 -42.15 -4.20 11.07
N ASP A 3 -43.46 -4.01 11.02
CA ASP A 3 -44.36 -5.01 10.47
C ASP A 3 -44.24 -5.09 8.95
N VAL A 4 -44.65 -6.21 8.35
CA VAL A 4 -44.59 -6.39 6.89
C VAL A 4 -45.41 -5.35 6.15
N GLU A 5 -46.56 -4.96 6.69
CA GLU A 5 -47.42 -3.94 6.09
C GLU A 5 -46.82 -2.53 6.19
N ASP A 6 -46.13 -2.22 7.29
CA ASP A 6 -45.38 -0.96 7.43
C ASP A 6 -44.23 -0.89 6.42
N LEU A 7 -43.50 -2.00 6.23
CA LEU A 7 -42.43 -2.08 5.24
C LEU A 7 -42.99 -1.89 3.82
N ILE A 8 -44.10 -2.55 3.48
CA ILE A 8 -44.78 -2.40 2.19
C ILE A 8 -45.28 -0.96 2.02
N ALA A 9 -45.80 -0.31 3.06
CA ALA A 9 -46.23 1.08 3.01
C ALA A 9 -45.07 2.03 2.69
N LEU A 10 -43.89 1.80 3.30
CA LEU A 10 -42.67 2.56 2.97
C LEU A 10 -42.27 2.39 1.50
N VAL A 11 -42.39 1.17 0.95
CA VAL A 11 -42.07 0.90 -0.46
C VAL A 11 -43.07 1.56 -1.40
N ARG A 12 -44.38 1.45 -1.10
CA ARG A 12 -45.45 2.05 -1.89
C ARG A 12 -45.33 3.57 -2.02
N ASN A 13 -44.76 4.24 -1.02
CA ASN A 13 -44.56 5.69 -1.04
C ASN A 13 -43.67 6.17 -2.20
N TYR A 14 -42.71 5.37 -2.66
CA TYR A 14 -41.86 5.72 -3.80
C TYR A 14 -42.09 4.83 -5.04
N ASN A 15 -42.52 3.58 -4.84
CA ASN A 15 -42.85 2.65 -5.91
C ASN A 15 -44.30 2.12 -5.76
N PRO A 16 -45.31 2.83 -6.29
CA PRO A 16 -46.70 2.40 -6.23
C PRO A 16 -46.98 1.08 -6.97
N ARG A 17 -46.11 0.66 -7.89
CA ARG A 17 -46.22 -0.59 -8.68
C ARG A 17 -45.47 -1.77 -8.04
N THR A 18 -45.03 -1.63 -6.79
CA THR A 18 -44.31 -2.69 -6.08
C THR A 18 -45.12 -3.99 -6.01
N ASN A 19 -44.44 -5.13 -6.18
CA ASN A 19 -45.01 -6.45 -5.96
C ASN A 19 -45.08 -6.75 -4.46
N ALA A 20 -46.11 -6.20 -3.81
CA ALA A 20 -46.34 -6.36 -2.39
C ALA A 20 -46.47 -7.83 -1.95
N ASP A 21 -47.04 -8.70 -2.81
CA ASP A 21 -47.20 -10.13 -2.51
C ASP A 21 -45.86 -10.87 -2.50
N LEU A 22 -44.94 -10.50 -3.39
CA LEU A 22 -43.58 -11.04 -3.40
C LEU A 22 -42.83 -10.64 -2.11
N ILE A 23 -42.91 -9.37 -1.71
CA ILE A 23 -42.30 -8.88 -0.45
C ILE A 23 -42.90 -9.60 0.76
N ARG A 24 -44.23 -9.77 0.80
CA ARG A 24 -44.93 -10.47 1.88
C ARG A 24 -44.49 -11.94 1.97
N THR A 25 -44.33 -12.60 0.83
CA THR A 25 -43.86 -13.98 0.73
C THR A 25 -42.42 -14.12 1.21
N ALA A 26 -41.54 -13.19 0.81
CA ALA A 26 -40.14 -13.15 1.25
C ALA A 26 -40.04 -12.91 2.76
N TYR A 27 -40.85 -12.00 3.31
CA TYR A 27 -40.92 -11.73 4.74
C TYR A 27 -41.35 -12.97 5.53
N ALA A 28 -42.41 -13.63 5.10
CA ALA A 28 -42.91 -14.85 5.76
C ALA A 28 -41.87 -15.98 5.69
N TYR A 29 -41.23 -16.18 4.53
CA TYR A 29 -40.21 -17.20 4.35
C TYR A 29 -38.98 -16.94 5.21
N GLY A 30 -38.43 -15.72 5.21
CA GLY A 30 -37.29 -15.35 6.05
C GLY A 30 -37.60 -15.50 7.54
N LYS A 31 -38.80 -15.09 7.98
CA LYS A 31 -39.25 -15.27 9.37
C LYS A 31 -39.31 -16.74 9.77
N ALA A 32 -39.84 -17.60 8.90
CA ALA A 32 -39.94 -19.03 9.14
C ALA A 32 -38.56 -19.71 9.18
N MET A 33 -37.64 -19.34 8.28
CA MET A 33 -36.29 -19.91 8.24
C MET A 33 -35.44 -19.55 9.47
N HIS A 34 -35.64 -18.35 10.03
CA HIS A 34 -34.95 -17.89 11.24
C HIS A 34 -35.77 -18.13 12.53
N GLU A 35 -36.81 -18.96 12.49
CA GLU A 35 -37.62 -19.28 13.66
C GLU A 35 -36.79 -20.02 14.71
N GLY A 36 -36.85 -19.58 15.96
CA GLY A 36 -36.02 -20.12 17.05
C GLY A 36 -34.58 -19.61 17.09
N GLN A 37 -34.15 -18.78 16.13
CA GLN A 37 -32.82 -18.16 16.14
C GLN A 37 -32.86 -16.78 16.82
N PHE A 38 -31.89 -16.50 17.69
CA PHE A 38 -31.78 -15.25 18.43
C PHE A 38 -30.43 -14.56 18.17
N ARG A 39 -30.44 -13.22 18.12
CA ARG A 39 -29.20 -12.42 18.10
C ARG A 39 -28.52 -12.47 19.46
N LYS A 40 -27.24 -12.07 19.49
CA LYS A 40 -26.48 -11.91 20.75
C LYS A 40 -27.08 -10.87 21.72
N SER A 41 -27.94 -9.98 21.24
CA SER A 41 -28.72 -9.05 22.06
C SER A 41 -29.95 -9.68 22.73
N GLY A 42 -30.33 -10.91 22.37
CA GLY A 42 -31.54 -11.59 22.85
C GLY A 42 -32.79 -11.34 22.00
N GLU A 43 -32.73 -10.48 20.97
CA GLU A 43 -33.83 -10.25 20.04
C GLU A 43 -33.95 -11.38 19.00
N PRO A 44 -35.14 -11.65 18.44
CA PRO A 44 -35.29 -12.59 17.32
C PRO A 44 -34.38 -12.23 16.15
N TYR A 45 -33.72 -13.21 15.53
CA TYR A 45 -32.72 -12.96 14.48
C TYR A 45 -33.28 -12.16 13.30
N PHE A 46 -34.53 -12.47 12.91
CA PHE A 46 -35.20 -11.85 11.78
C PHE A 46 -35.40 -10.33 11.90
N THR A 47 -35.20 -9.72 13.09
CA THR A 47 -35.19 -8.25 13.21
C THR A 47 -34.06 -7.62 12.38
N HIS A 48 -32.95 -8.34 12.16
CA HIS A 48 -31.82 -7.84 11.37
C HIS A 48 -32.14 -7.72 9.87
N PRO A 49 -32.56 -8.78 9.16
CA PRO A 49 -32.94 -8.67 7.75
C PRO A 49 -34.03 -7.60 7.48
N VAL A 50 -35.01 -7.47 8.38
CA VAL A 50 -36.06 -6.45 8.26
C VAL A 50 -35.49 -5.03 8.40
N ALA A 51 -34.57 -4.80 9.34
CA ALA A 51 -33.91 -3.51 9.49
C ALA A 51 -33.02 -3.18 8.28
N VAL A 52 -32.35 -4.17 7.69
CA VAL A 52 -31.57 -4.00 6.45
C VAL A 52 -32.48 -3.62 5.29
N ALA A 53 -33.61 -4.31 5.12
CA ALA A 53 -34.61 -3.94 4.11
C ALA A 53 -35.14 -2.51 4.30
N ALA A 54 -35.43 -2.11 5.55
CA ALA A 54 -35.87 -0.75 5.86
C ALA A 54 -34.81 0.33 5.55
N ILE A 55 -33.51 0.04 5.74
CA ILE A 55 -32.44 0.96 5.32
C ILE A 55 -32.44 1.15 3.79
N LEU A 56 -32.72 0.08 3.04
CA LEU A 56 -32.72 0.09 1.58
C LEU A 56 -33.97 0.81 1.01
N THR A 57 -35.09 0.86 1.73
CA THR A 57 -36.25 1.65 1.31
C THR A 57 -35.98 3.15 1.35
N GLU A 58 -35.13 3.64 2.26
CA GLU A 58 -34.67 5.04 2.27
C GLU A 58 -33.89 5.40 0.98
N GLN A 59 -33.30 4.40 0.31
CA GLN A 59 -32.59 4.54 -0.95
C GLN A 59 -33.47 4.29 -2.19
N ARG A 60 -34.77 4.01 -2.00
CA ARG A 60 -35.78 3.81 -3.06
C ARG A 60 -35.43 2.71 -4.08
N LEU A 61 -34.87 1.59 -3.60
CA LEU A 61 -34.44 0.46 -4.42
C LEU A 61 -35.60 -0.42 -4.89
N ASP A 62 -35.31 -1.32 -5.84
CA ASP A 62 -36.27 -2.24 -6.45
C ASP A 62 -36.69 -3.40 -5.54
N ASP A 63 -37.83 -4.00 -5.86
CA ASP A 63 -38.43 -5.09 -5.09
C ASP A 63 -37.47 -6.29 -4.97
N SER A 64 -36.74 -6.65 -6.04
CA SER A 64 -35.74 -7.73 -6.00
C SER A 64 -34.66 -7.47 -4.95
N THR A 65 -34.13 -6.24 -4.85
CA THR A 65 -33.13 -5.87 -3.83
C THR A 65 -33.70 -5.96 -2.41
N LEU A 66 -34.95 -5.54 -2.20
CA LEU A 66 -35.60 -5.63 -0.90
C LEU A 66 -35.86 -7.09 -0.48
N VAL A 67 -36.29 -7.91 -1.42
CA VAL A 67 -36.44 -9.36 -1.22
C VAL A 67 -35.09 -9.99 -0.89
N THR A 68 -34.03 -9.67 -1.63
CA THR A 68 -32.66 -10.11 -1.31
C THR A 68 -32.27 -9.71 0.11
N ALA A 69 -32.56 -8.48 0.54
CA ALA A 69 -32.23 -8.02 1.89
C ALA A 69 -32.97 -8.80 3.00
N LEU A 70 -34.23 -9.19 2.77
CA LEU A 70 -34.98 -10.03 3.68
C LEU A 70 -34.44 -11.47 3.76
N LEU A 71 -33.75 -11.92 2.70
CA LEU A 71 -33.28 -13.29 2.53
C LEU A 71 -31.76 -13.47 2.64
N HIS A 72 -30.99 -12.39 2.80
CA HIS A 72 -29.53 -12.43 2.60
C HIS A 72 -28.75 -13.38 3.54
N ASP A 73 -29.26 -13.60 4.75
CA ASP A 73 -28.67 -14.51 5.75
C ASP A 73 -29.35 -15.90 5.76
N THR A 74 -30.33 -16.15 4.89
CA THR A 74 -31.07 -17.43 4.91
C THR A 74 -30.23 -18.60 4.42
N ILE A 75 -29.40 -18.43 3.37
CA ILE A 75 -28.55 -19.52 2.87
C ILE A 75 -27.43 -19.86 3.87
N GLU A 76 -26.89 -18.87 4.58
CA GLU A 76 -25.75 -19.05 5.48
C GLU A 76 -26.14 -19.62 6.84
N ASP A 77 -27.20 -19.05 7.44
CA ASP A 77 -27.56 -19.32 8.84
C ASP A 77 -28.70 -20.32 9.00
N THR A 78 -29.32 -20.77 7.90
CA THR A 78 -30.50 -21.65 7.94
C THR A 78 -30.35 -22.84 7.00
N LYS A 79 -31.44 -23.61 6.81
CA LYS A 79 -31.46 -24.79 5.92
C LYS A 79 -31.84 -24.46 4.48
N ALA A 80 -32.04 -23.18 4.15
CA ALA A 80 -32.41 -22.75 2.82
C ALA A 80 -31.27 -22.98 1.81
N SER A 81 -31.58 -23.45 0.60
CA SER A 81 -30.63 -23.62 -0.48
C SER A 81 -30.85 -22.62 -1.63
N TYR A 82 -29.84 -22.43 -2.47
CA TYR A 82 -29.96 -21.66 -3.72
C TYR A 82 -31.16 -22.10 -4.56
N GLY A 83 -31.36 -23.42 -4.69
CA GLY A 83 -32.48 -23.99 -5.46
C GLY A 83 -33.84 -23.62 -4.89
N ASP A 84 -33.98 -23.59 -3.56
CA ASP A 84 -35.24 -23.21 -2.89
C ASP A 84 -35.60 -21.74 -3.16
N ILE A 85 -34.60 -20.86 -3.12
CA ILE A 85 -34.79 -19.43 -3.38
C ILE A 85 -35.09 -19.19 -4.87
N ALA A 86 -34.35 -19.83 -5.77
CA ALA A 86 -34.57 -19.73 -7.21
C ALA A 86 -35.99 -20.18 -7.61
N ALA A 87 -36.48 -21.27 -7.02
CA ALA A 87 -37.82 -21.78 -7.30
C ALA A 87 -38.95 -20.88 -6.77
N LYS A 88 -38.75 -20.19 -5.63
CA LYS A 88 -39.78 -19.38 -4.96
C LYS A 88 -39.78 -17.91 -5.38
N PHE A 89 -38.61 -17.34 -5.64
CA PHE A 89 -38.42 -15.90 -5.83
C PHE A 89 -37.77 -15.54 -7.17
N GLY A 90 -37.38 -16.54 -7.96
CA GLY A 90 -36.74 -16.38 -9.26
C GLY A 90 -35.22 -16.43 -9.21
N GLU A 91 -34.61 -16.67 -10.38
CA GLU A 91 -33.17 -16.84 -10.53
C GLU A 91 -32.38 -15.57 -10.18
N GLU A 92 -32.90 -14.39 -10.55
CA GLU A 92 -32.28 -13.09 -10.22
C GLU A 92 -32.09 -12.90 -8.70
N VAL A 93 -33.13 -13.17 -7.90
CA VAL A 93 -33.05 -13.03 -6.44
C VAL A 93 -32.08 -14.05 -5.85
N ALA A 94 -32.07 -15.27 -6.38
CA ALA A 94 -31.16 -16.32 -5.91
C ALA A 94 -29.69 -15.96 -6.18
N GLU A 95 -29.36 -15.44 -7.37
CA GLU A 95 -28.03 -14.93 -7.70
C GLU A 95 -27.61 -13.78 -6.78
N LEU A 96 -28.52 -12.85 -6.48
CA LEU A 96 -28.25 -11.74 -5.57
C LEU A 96 -27.99 -12.23 -4.14
N VAL A 97 -28.81 -13.14 -3.62
CA VAL A 97 -28.64 -13.69 -2.26
C VAL A 97 -27.33 -14.48 -2.15
N ASP A 98 -27.05 -15.37 -3.11
CA ASP A 98 -25.80 -16.13 -3.17
C ASP A 98 -24.58 -15.20 -3.32
N GLY A 99 -24.71 -14.14 -4.11
CA GLY A 99 -23.75 -13.06 -4.20
C GLY A 99 -23.43 -12.46 -2.83
N VAL A 100 -24.44 -12.11 -2.02
CA VAL A 100 -24.24 -11.55 -0.67
C VAL A 100 -23.64 -12.58 0.30
N THR A 101 -24.14 -13.83 0.30
CA THR A 101 -23.65 -14.90 1.17
C THR A 101 -22.18 -15.23 0.93
N LYS A 102 -21.76 -15.29 -0.34
CA LYS A 102 -20.34 -15.50 -0.70
C LYS A 102 -19.43 -14.41 -0.13
N LEU A 103 -19.91 -13.18 0.03
CA LEU A 103 -19.13 -12.10 0.64
C LEU A 103 -19.00 -12.23 2.16
N THR A 104 -19.98 -12.83 2.83
CA THR A 104 -19.98 -13.00 4.29
C THR A 104 -19.08 -14.15 4.72
N ASN A 105 -19.12 -15.29 4.03
CA ASN A 105 -18.31 -16.47 4.33
C ASN A 105 -16.79 -16.26 4.19
N LEU A 106 -16.38 -15.21 3.47
CA LEU A 106 -14.98 -14.86 3.28
C LEU A 106 -14.37 -14.08 4.47
N GLN A 107 -15.15 -13.70 5.49
CA GLN A 107 -14.71 -12.82 6.59
C GLN A 107 -13.89 -13.50 7.72
N LEU A 108 -13.39 -14.72 7.52
CA LEU A 108 -12.95 -15.60 8.61
C LEU A 108 -11.52 -16.17 8.50
N THR A 109 -10.47 -15.40 8.17
CA THR A 109 -9.07 -15.76 8.54
C THR A 109 -8.09 -14.58 8.48
N SER A 110 -7.03 -14.62 9.31
CA SER A 110 -6.19 -13.47 9.71
C SER A 110 -4.88 -13.24 8.94
N THR A 111 -4.68 -13.78 7.74
CA THR A 111 -3.47 -13.51 6.94
C THR A 111 -3.73 -12.43 5.88
N GLU A 112 -2.79 -11.49 5.68
CA GLU A 112 -2.90 -10.39 4.71
C GLU A 112 -3.15 -10.88 3.27
N SER A 113 -2.52 -11.98 2.87
CA SER A 113 -2.72 -12.64 1.57
C SER A 113 -4.15 -13.14 1.35
N LYS A 114 -4.82 -13.64 2.40
CA LYS A 114 -6.21 -14.09 2.31
C LYS A 114 -7.19 -12.93 2.32
N GLN A 115 -6.86 -11.83 3.00
CA GLN A 115 -7.64 -10.59 2.89
C GLN A 115 -7.68 -10.12 1.44
N ALA A 116 -6.53 -10.06 0.76
CA ALA A 116 -6.45 -9.72 -0.67
C ALA A 116 -7.35 -10.61 -1.55
N GLU A 117 -7.36 -11.93 -1.29
CA GLU A 117 -8.24 -12.86 -2.02
C GLU A 117 -9.72 -12.62 -1.74
N ASN A 118 -10.09 -12.30 -0.49
CA ASN A 118 -11.45 -11.94 -0.11
C ASN A 118 -11.90 -10.65 -0.80
N PHE A 119 -11.01 -9.66 -0.91
CA PHE A 119 -11.25 -8.44 -1.69
C PHE A 119 -11.44 -8.75 -3.16
N ARG A 120 -10.59 -9.59 -3.76
CA ARG A 120 -10.74 -9.98 -5.17
C ARG A 120 -12.11 -10.60 -5.43
N LYS A 121 -12.54 -11.51 -4.56
CA LYS A 121 -13.88 -12.13 -4.64
C LYS A 121 -15.00 -11.11 -4.45
N LEU A 122 -14.83 -10.15 -3.53
CA LEU A 122 -15.75 -9.01 -3.36
C LEU A 122 -15.89 -8.20 -4.66
N PHE A 123 -14.78 -7.80 -5.29
CA PHE A 123 -14.80 -7.02 -6.53
C PHE A 123 -15.37 -7.81 -7.73
N VAL A 124 -15.07 -9.11 -7.84
CA VAL A 124 -15.63 -9.97 -8.89
C VAL A 124 -17.15 -10.13 -8.74
N ALA A 125 -17.65 -10.31 -7.51
CA ALA A 125 -19.09 -10.36 -7.25
C ALA A 125 -19.77 -9.02 -7.56
N MET A 126 -19.14 -7.91 -7.19
CA MET A 126 -19.63 -6.55 -7.49
C MET A 126 -19.66 -6.22 -8.98
N SER A 127 -18.75 -6.80 -9.77
CA SER A 127 -18.72 -6.58 -11.23
C SER A 127 -19.95 -7.17 -11.94
N ARG A 128 -20.66 -8.13 -11.32
CA ARG A 128 -21.86 -8.72 -11.89
C ARG A 128 -23.11 -7.91 -11.58
N ASP A 129 -23.28 -7.53 -10.31
CA ASP A 129 -24.43 -6.71 -9.89
C ASP A 129 -24.10 -5.83 -8.67
N LEU A 130 -24.31 -4.52 -8.81
CA LEU A 130 -24.10 -3.53 -7.74
C LEU A 130 -25.14 -3.62 -6.61
N ARG A 131 -26.29 -4.26 -6.83
CA ARG A 131 -27.30 -4.45 -5.77
C ARG A 131 -26.76 -5.30 -4.62
N VAL A 132 -25.89 -6.26 -4.92
CA VAL A 132 -25.20 -7.10 -3.92
C VAL A 132 -24.44 -6.23 -2.91
N ILE A 133 -23.72 -5.21 -3.38
CA ILE A 133 -22.96 -4.34 -2.48
C ILE A 133 -23.85 -3.37 -1.70
N LEU A 134 -24.95 -2.89 -2.29
CA LEU A 134 -25.93 -2.06 -1.57
C LEU A 134 -26.52 -2.81 -0.37
N VAL A 135 -26.93 -4.07 -0.58
CA VAL A 135 -27.40 -4.95 0.50
C VAL A 135 -26.31 -5.14 1.54
N LYS A 136 -25.06 -5.42 1.12
CA LYS A 136 -23.96 -5.66 2.05
C LYS A 136 -23.57 -4.43 2.87
N LEU A 137 -23.62 -3.23 2.28
CA LEU A 137 -23.39 -1.98 2.98
C LEU A 137 -24.50 -1.68 3.99
N ALA A 138 -25.76 -1.97 3.65
CA ALA A 138 -26.89 -1.84 4.58
C ALA A 138 -26.81 -2.86 5.74
N ASP A 139 -26.47 -4.12 5.46
CA ASP A 139 -26.13 -5.13 6.47
C ASP A 139 -25.03 -4.59 7.41
N ARG A 140 -23.90 -4.14 6.85
CA ARG A 140 -22.79 -3.63 7.65
C ARG A 140 -23.20 -2.43 8.51
N LEU A 141 -24.00 -1.51 7.96
CA LEU A 141 -24.51 -0.36 8.71
C LEU A 141 -25.36 -0.79 9.90
N HIS A 142 -26.32 -1.70 9.68
CA HIS A 142 -27.15 -2.20 10.77
C HIS A 142 -26.31 -2.94 11.83
N ASN A 143 -25.35 -3.75 11.40
CA ASN A 143 -24.40 -4.42 12.29
C ASN A 143 -23.59 -3.43 13.15
N MET A 144 -23.14 -2.32 12.57
CA MET A 144 -22.43 -1.25 13.30
C MET A 144 -23.34 -0.47 14.25
N ARG A 145 -24.62 -0.28 13.91
CA ARG A 145 -25.63 0.33 14.81
C ARG A 145 -25.84 -0.54 16.06
N THR A 146 -25.86 -1.87 15.90
CA THR A 146 -26.08 -2.84 16.98
C THR A 146 -24.81 -3.45 17.60
N ILE A 147 -23.62 -2.88 17.31
CA ILE A 147 -22.31 -3.49 17.66
C ILE A 147 -22.09 -3.73 19.17
N LYS A 148 -22.78 -2.99 20.04
CA LYS A 148 -22.58 -3.00 21.50
C LYS A 148 -22.79 -4.37 22.16
N SER A 149 -23.64 -5.23 21.59
CA SER A 149 -23.94 -6.56 22.13
C SER A 149 -22.86 -7.61 21.82
N MET A 150 -21.86 -7.27 21.00
CA MET A 150 -20.76 -8.17 20.66
C MET A 150 -19.62 -8.10 21.69
N ARG A 151 -18.74 -9.11 21.70
CA ARG A 151 -17.53 -9.07 22.52
C ARG A 151 -16.57 -7.95 22.06
N PRO A 152 -15.83 -7.28 22.96
CA PRO A 152 -14.98 -6.14 22.62
C PRO A 152 -13.97 -6.41 21.49
N ASP A 153 -13.36 -7.59 21.46
CA ASP A 153 -12.41 -8.02 20.41
C ASP A 153 -13.07 -8.01 19.02
N LYS A 154 -14.28 -8.55 18.91
CA LYS A 154 -15.05 -8.56 17.66
C LYS A 154 -15.59 -7.17 17.29
N GLN A 155 -15.88 -6.31 18.27
CA GLN A 155 -16.28 -4.93 18.00
C GLN A 155 -15.13 -4.17 17.31
N VAL A 156 -13.92 -4.24 17.86
CA VAL A 156 -12.73 -3.58 17.28
C VAL A 156 -12.45 -4.13 15.89
N GLN A 157 -12.49 -5.45 15.70
CA GLN A 157 -12.29 -6.08 14.39
C GLN A 157 -13.28 -5.54 13.35
N LYS A 158 -14.59 -5.58 13.63
CA LYS A 158 -15.62 -5.09 12.69
C LYS A 158 -15.55 -3.59 12.48
N ALA A 159 -15.16 -2.82 13.49
CA ALA A 159 -15.00 -1.37 13.38
C ALA A 159 -13.80 -0.98 12.50
N ARG A 160 -12.65 -1.70 12.61
CA ARG A 160 -11.51 -1.52 11.71
C ARG A 160 -11.89 -1.84 10.27
N GLU A 161 -12.51 -3.01 10.06
CA GLU A 161 -13.01 -3.43 8.73
C GLU A 161 -13.97 -2.38 8.14
N THR A 162 -14.87 -1.83 8.96
CA THR A 162 -15.78 -0.77 8.54
C THR A 162 -15.05 0.50 8.13
N MET A 163 -14.09 0.96 8.94
CA MET A 163 -13.33 2.17 8.68
C MET A 163 -12.45 2.03 7.44
N GLU A 164 -11.87 0.85 7.25
CA GLU A 164 -10.89 0.60 6.20
C GLU A 164 -11.51 0.21 4.85
N ILE A 165 -12.69 -0.41 4.87
CA ILE A 165 -13.28 -1.03 3.68
C ILE A 165 -14.63 -0.42 3.35
N PHE A 166 -15.61 -0.64 4.23
CA PHE A 166 -17.00 -0.35 3.91
C PHE A 166 -17.30 1.15 3.83
N ALA A 167 -16.70 1.97 4.70
CA ALA A 167 -16.87 3.42 4.65
C ALA A 167 -16.25 4.05 3.39
N PRO A 168 -14.99 3.75 3.01
CA PRO A 168 -14.44 4.21 1.73
C PRO A 168 -15.25 3.73 0.52
N LEU A 169 -15.71 2.48 0.54
CA LEU A 169 -16.53 1.91 -0.53
C LEU A 169 -17.88 2.63 -0.68
N ALA A 170 -18.59 2.88 0.42
CA ALA A 170 -19.80 3.71 0.43
C ALA A 170 -19.52 5.12 -0.15
N GLY A 171 -18.37 5.71 0.18
CA GLY A 171 -17.93 6.99 -0.38
C GLY A 171 -17.71 6.97 -1.89
N ARG A 172 -17.11 5.89 -2.41
CA ARG A 172 -16.88 5.66 -3.84
C ARG A 172 -18.20 5.44 -4.60
N MET A 173 -19.15 4.76 -3.97
CA MET A 173 -20.53 4.63 -4.45
C MET A 173 -21.35 5.91 -4.30
N GLY A 174 -20.75 7.04 -3.91
CA GLY A 174 -21.45 8.31 -3.74
C GLY A 174 -22.41 8.35 -2.54
N MET A 175 -22.50 7.30 -1.74
CA MET A 175 -23.38 7.18 -0.57
C MET A 175 -22.75 7.89 0.64
N GLN A 176 -22.69 9.23 0.59
CA GLN A 176 -21.99 10.02 1.60
C GLN A 176 -22.63 9.92 2.99
N TRP A 177 -23.95 9.86 3.08
CA TRP A 177 -24.64 9.75 4.38
C TRP A 177 -24.25 8.46 5.10
N MET A 178 -24.22 7.34 4.36
CA MET A 178 -23.90 6.02 4.89
C MET A 178 -22.42 5.95 5.27
N ARG A 179 -21.54 6.49 4.42
CA ARG A 179 -20.12 6.63 4.75
C ARG A 179 -19.92 7.37 6.06
N GLU A 180 -20.49 8.56 6.21
CA GLU A 180 -20.29 9.39 7.40
C GLU A 180 -20.82 8.69 8.67
N GLU A 181 -21.93 7.95 8.56
CA GLU A 181 -22.47 7.19 9.68
C GLU A 181 -21.62 5.98 10.05
N LEU A 182 -21.16 5.20 9.06
CA LEU A 182 -20.23 4.08 9.26
C LEU A 182 -18.93 4.56 9.91
N GLU A 183 -18.37 5.68 9.43
CA GLU A 183 -17.17 6.29 9.99
C GLU A 183 -17.38 6.71 11.46
N ASP A 184 -18.50 7.37 11.81
CA ASP A 184 -18.77 7.77 13.20
C ASP A 184 -19.04 6.58 14.13
N LEU A 185 -19.74 5.55 13.66
CA LEU A 185 -20.00 4.32 14.41
C LEU A 185 -18.71 3.54 14.66
N ALA A 186 -17.83 3.45 13.66
CA ALA A 186 -16.52 2.84 13.81
C ALA A 186 -15.62 3.66 14.74
N PHE A 187 -15.62 4.98 14.60
CA PHE A 187 -14.86 5.89 15.48
C PHE A 187 -15.24 5.75 16.94
N ARG A 188 -16.54 5.55 17.24
CA ARG A 188 -17.03 5.29 18.61
C ARG A 188 -16.39 4.07 19.26
N VAL A 189 -16.05 3.04 18.47
CA VAL A 189 -15.45 1.80 18.97
C VAL A 189 -13.92 1.90 18.99
N LEU A 190 -13.32 2.45 17.93
CA LEU A 190 -11.87 2.49 17.77
C LEU A 190 -11.19 3.54 18.65
N ASN A 191 -11.82 4.69 18.87
CA ASN A 191 -11.27 5.77 19.68
C ASN A 191 -12.38 6.51 20.46
N PRO A 192 -12.93 5.88 21.51
CA PRO A 192 -14.04 6.44 22.28
C PRO A 192 -13.66 7.74 23.02
N GLU A 193 -12.42 7.87 23.48
CA GLU A 193 -11.94 9.04 24.22
C GLU A 193 -11.91 10.30 23.36
N ALA A 194 -11.31 10.21 22.16
CA ALA A 194 -11.27 11.32 21.22
C ALA A 194 -12.69 11.73 20.80
N ARG A 195 -13.57 10.76 20.54
CA ARG A 195 -14.98 11.03 20.20
C ARG A 195 -15.71 11.76 21.31
N ASN A 196 -15.57 11.30 22.55
CA ASN A 196 -16.22 11.91 23.71
C ASN A 196 -15.70 13.34 23.96
N SER A 197 -14.40 13.57 23.78
CA SER A 197 -13.81 14.92 23.86
C SER A 197 -14.43 15.87 22.83
N ILE A 198 -14.55 15.42 21.57
CA ILE A 198 -15.19 16.22 20.49
C ILE A 198 -16.65 16.50 20.79
N ILE A 199 -17.40 15.50 21.28
CA ILE A 199 -18.82 15.69 21.62
C ILE A 199 -19.00 16.71 22.75
N ARG A 200 -18.21 16.62 23.82
CA ARG A 200 -18.25 17.61 24.91
C ARG A 200 -17.99 19.01 24.38
N ARG A 201 -16.98 19.15 23.51
CA ARG A 201 -16.61 20.44 22.94
C ARG A 201 -17.63 20.96 21.94
N PHE A 202 -18.27 20.07 21.18
CA PHE A 202 -19.39 20.37 20.31
C PHE A 202 -20.58 20.93 21.11
N ILE A 203 -20.95 20.29 22.22
CA ILE A 203 -22.04 20.77 23.09
C ILE A 203 -21.72 22.15 23.68
N ALA A 204 -20.48 22.38 24.13
CA ALA A 204 -20.05 23.69 24.63
C ALA A 204 -20.17 24.77 23.56
N LEU A 205 -19.62 24.53 22.36
CA LEU A 205 -19.68 25.47 21.24
C LEU A 205 -21.11 25.69 20.72
N GLN A 206 -21.98 24.68 20.77
CA GLN A 206 -23.39 24.83 20.41
C GLN A 206 -24.12 25.75 21.41
N ARG A 207 -23.82 25.64 22.71
CA ARG A 207 -24.35 26.55 23.73
C ARG A 207 -23.86 27.99 23.53
N GLU A 208 -22.57 28.16 23.23
CA GLU A 208 -21.98 29.48 22.93
C GLU A 208 -22.50 30.08 21.61
N ALA A 209 -22.72 29.23 20.61
CA ALA A 209 -23.27 29.62 19.32
C ALA A 209 -24.71 30.12 19.43
N GLY A 210 -25.51 29.57 20.34
CA GLY A 210 -26.92 29.93 20.53
C GLY A 210 -27.67 30.01 19.20
N ASP A 211 -28.26 31.17 18.93
CA ASP A 211 -29.10 31.46 17.77
C ASP A 211 -28.31 31.87 16.50
N VAL A 212 -26.97 31.84 16.52
CA VAL A 212 -26.14 32.31 15.40
C VAL A 212 -26.42 31.53 14.11
N VAL A 213 -26.68 30.23 14.20
CA VAL A 213 -26.99 29.39 13.02
C VAL A 213 -28.32 29.81 12.39
N HIS A 214 -29.35 30.09 13.20
CA HIS A 214 -30.64 30.56 12.71
C HIS A 214 -30.53 31.97 12.11
N LYS A 215 -29.78 32.88 12.73
CA LYS A 215 -29.50 34.22 12.20
C LYS A 215 -28.80 34.17 10.85
N ILE A 216 -27.74 33.37 10.70
CA ILE A 216 -27.04 33.22 9.41
C ILE A 216 -27.98 32.58 8.37
N THR A 217 -28.80 31.61 8.76
CA THR A 217 -29.78 30.99 7.85
C THR A 217 -30.80 32.03 7.38
N ALA A 218 -31.32 32.86 8.29
CA ALA A 218 -32.27 33.93 7.97
C ALA A 218 -31.63 35.00 7.09
N ASP A 219 -30.39 35.40 7.37
CA ASP A 219 -29.65 36.37 6.56
C ASP A 219 -29.44 35.86 5.13
N ILE A 220 -29.04 34.59 4.96
CA ILE A 220 -28.91 33.99 3.62
C ILE A 220 -30.26 33.99 2.91
N ARG A 221 -31.35 33.59 3.58
CA ARG A 221 -32.70 33.60 2.97
C ARG A 221 -33.13 35.00 2.55
N ASN A 222 -32.95 36.01 3.40
CA ASN A 222 -33.31 37.40 3.10
C ASN A 222 -32.55 37.93 1.87
N GLU A 223 -31.26 37.61 1.72
CA GLU A 223 -30.49 38.04 0.55
C GLU A 223 -30.91 37.28 -0.73
N LEU A 224 -31.34 36.03 -0.61
CA LEU A 224 -31.89 35.26 -1.73
C LEU A 224 -33.27 35.76 -2.17
N GLU A 225 -34.13 36.13 -1.22
CA GLU A 225 -35.44 36.73 -1.49
C GLU A 225 -35.30 38.07 -2.22
N LYS A 226 -34.37 38.93 -1.80
CA LYS A 226 -34.06 40.19 -2.51
C LYS A 226 -33.59 39.97 -3.95
N ALA A 227 -32.85 38.89 -4.18
CA ALA A 227 -32.38 38.51 -5.51
C ALA A 227 -33.45 37.75 -6.34
N GLN A 228 -34.63 37.52 -5.76
CA GLN A 228 -35.74 36.74 -6.33
C GLN A 228 -35.31 35.34 -6.76
N ILE A 229 -34.52 34.66 -5.93
CA ILE A 229 -34.06 33.29 -6.17
C ILE A 229 -34.75 32.36 -5.16
N GLU A 230 -35.53 31.40 -5.67
CA GLU A 230 -36.13 30.35 -4.84
C GLU A 230 -35.09 29.28 -4.49
N ALA A 231 -34.73 29.17 -3.20
CA ALA A 231 -33.82 28.15 -2.72
C ALA A 231 -34.03 27.81 -1.25
N ASP A 232 -33.82 26.53 -0.93
CA ASP A 232 -33.92 25.99 0.41
C ASP A 232 -32.58 26.09 1.14
N VAL A 233 -32.54 26.78 2.28
CA VAL A 233 -31.32 26.98 3.09
C VAL A 233 -31.40 26.17 4.39
N TYR A 234 -30.40 25.32 4.62
CA TYR A 234 -30.28 24.47 5.80
C TYR A 234 -28.93 24.65 6.50
N GLY A 235 -28.95 24.80 7.83
CA GLY A 235 -27.76 24.65 8.67
C GLY A 235 -27.51 23.18 9.00
N ARG A 236 -26.33 22.65 8.65
CA ARG A 236 -25.92 21.27 8.92
C ARG A 236 -24.74 21.24 9.89
N ALA A 237 -24.89 20.47 10.96
CA ALA A 237 -23.77 20.10 11.83
C ALA A 237 -22.93 18.97 11.21
N LYS A 238 -21.61 19.13 11.22
CA LYS A 238 -20.66 18.09 10.81
C LYS A 238 -20.63 16.96 11.85
N LYS A 239 -20.46 15.72 11.38
CA LYS A 239 -20.32 14.54 12.26
C LYS A 239 -19.00 14.59 13.05
N PRO A 240 -18.94 14.03 14.27
CA PRO A 240 -17.74 14.08 15.13
C PRO A 240 -16.47 13.54 14.47
N TYR A 241 -16.57 12.44 13.73
CA TYR A 241 -15.40 11.87 13.06
C TYR A 241 -14.83 12.79 11.95
N SER A 242 -15.68 13.43 11.15
CA SER A 242 -15.21 14.38 10.12
C SER A 242 -14.51 15.60 10.73
N VAL A 243 -14.94 16.02 11.93
CA VAL A 243 -14.28 17.05 12.72
C VAL A 243 -12.92 16.56 13.19
N TRP A 244 -12.86 15.37 13.80
CA TRP A 244 -11.61 14.76 14.26
C TRP A 244 -10.58 14.65 13.13
N ARG A 245 -10.98 14.12 11.98
CA ARG A 245 -10.10 13.96 10.80
C ARG A 245 -9.54 15.31 10.35
N LYS A 246 -10.36 16.37 10.32
CA LYS A 246 -9.92 17.73 9.97
C LYS A 246 -8.93 18.31 10.99
N MET A 247 -9.06 17.96 12.28
CA MET A 247 -8.11 18.38 13.31
C MET A 247 -6.77 17.70 13.12
N GLN A 248 -6.77 16.37 12.94
CA GLN A 248 -5.59 15.56 12.64
C GLN A 248 -4.85 16.05 11.39
N GLU A 249 -5.55 16.24 10.26
CA GLU A 249 -4.92 16.61 8.99
C GLU A 249 -4.32 18.03 8.97
N LYS A 250 -4.79 18.94 9.82
CA LYS A 250 -4.45 20.37 9.75
C LYS A 250 -3.72 20.92 10.96
N ASP A 251 -3.54 20.08 11.99
CA ASP A 251 -2.96 20.45 13.27
C ASP A 251 -3.59 21.74 13.87
N LEU A 252 -4.91 21.89 13.69
CA LEU A 252 -5.65 23.09 14.08
C LEU A 252 -6.38 22.88 15.41
N ALA A 253 -6.22 23.85 16.32
CA ALA A 253 -7.00 23.91 17.55
C ALA A 253 -8.48 24.16 17.26
N PHE A 254 -9.33 23.21 17.68
CA PHE A 254 -10.79 23.24 17.55
C PHE A 254 -11.40 24.42 18.33
N SER A 255 -11.58 25.56 17.68
CA SER A 255 -11.95 26.82 18.34
C SER A 255 -13.03 27.61 17.61
N ARG A 256 -13.35 27.28 16.34
CA ARG A 256 -14.21 28.12 15.49
C ARG A 256 -15.51 27.42 15.12
N LEU A 257 -16.59 28.20 15.08
CA LEU A 257 -17.91 27.76 14.64
C LEU A 257 -17.94 27.22 13.20
N SER A 258 -17.06 27.73 12.32
CA SER A 258 -16.86 27.28 10.93
C SER A 258 -16.48 25.80 10.81
N ASP A 259 -15.86 25.26 11.84
CA ASP A 259 -15.33 23.90 11.83
C ASP A 259 -16.43 22.88 12.17
N ILE A 260 -17.55 23.36 12.73
CA ILE A 260 -18.69 22.56 13.17
C ILE A 260 -19.87 22.68 12.21
N TYR A 261 -20.25 23.91 11.86
CA TYR A 261 -21.44 24.17 11.05
C TYR A 261 -21.06 24.48 9.60
N GLY A 262 -21.82 23.91 8.68
CA GLY A 262 -21.83 24.29 7.28
C GLY A 262 -23.27 24.57 6.85
N PHE A 263 -23.43 25.41 5.83
CA PHE A 263 -24.73 25.76 5.30
C PHE A 263 -24.89 25.14 3.93
N ARG A 264 -26.09 24.66 3.64
CA ARG A 264 -26.46 24.05 2.37
C ARG A 264 -27.58 24.86 1.76
N VAL A 265 -27.39 25.28 0.52
CA VAL A 265 -28.38 25.98 -0.29
C VAL A 265 -28.74 25.07 -1.46
N ILE A 266 -30.02 24.74 -1.57
CA ILE A 266 -30.56 23.85 -2.59
C ILE A 266 -31.48 24.67 -3.49
N CYS A 267 -31.19 24.71 -4.79
CA CYS A 267 -31.94 25.48 -5.77
C CYS A 267 -32.47 24.59 -6.90
N ALA A 268 -33.24 25.19 -7.82
CA ALA A 268 -33.84 24.47 -8.93
C ALA A 268 -32.86 24.22 -10.08
N SER A 269 -32.09 25.24 -10.49
CA SER A 269 -31.26 25.18 -11.70
C SER A 269 -29.76 25.39 -11.44
N GLU A 270 -28.91 24.95 -12.37
CA GLU A 270 -27.46 25.20 -12.29
C GLU A 270 -27.13 26.69 -12.43
N ALA A 271 -27.90 27.44 -13.23
CA ALA A 271 -27.76 28.88 -13.34
C ALA A 271 -27.98 29.58 -11.99
N ASP A 272 -28.98 29.13 -11.23
CA ASP A 272 -29.25 29.64 -9.89
C ASP A 272 -28.11 29.33 -8.92
N CYS A 273 -27.41 28.19 -9.04
CA CYS A 273 -26.23 27.91 -8.22
C CYS A 273 -25.18 29.03 -8.33
N TYR A 274 -24.90 29.50 -9.55
CA TYR A 274 -23.93 30.56 -9.80
C TYR A 274 -24.47 31.95 -9.43
N ARG A 275 -25.77 32.21 -9.61
CA ARG A 275 -26.40 33.45 -9.11
C ARG A 275 -26.31 33.55 -7.60
N ILE A 276 -26.64 32.47 -6.89
CA ILE A 276 -26.54 32.36 -5.43
C ILE A 276 -25.10 32.58 -4.96
N LEU A 277 -24.11 32.00 -5.66
CA LEU A 277 -22.70 32.25 -5.37
C LEU A 277 -22.37 33.75 -5.44
N GLY A 278 -22.84 34.44 -6.48
CA GLY A 278 -22.68 35.88 -6.64
C GLY A 278 -23.30 36.69 -5.51
N VAL A 279 -24.56 36.39 -5.14
CA VAL A 279 -25.26 37.03 -4.01
C VAL A 279 -24.47 36.87 -2.70
N ILE A 280 -24.01 35.65 -2.43
CA ILE A 280 -23.23 35.34 -1.23
C ILE A 280 -21.90 36.10 -1.20
N HIS A 281 -21.17 36.18 -2.33
CA HIS A 281 -19.88 36.90 -2.42
C HIS A 281 -20.02 38.42 -2.38
N GLN A 282 -21.17 38.97 -2.80
CA GLN A 282 -21.47 40.40 -2.66
C GLN A 282 -21.74 40.77 -1.20
N ARG A 283 -22.49 39.93 -0.47
CA ARG A 283 -22.81 40.17 0.93
C ARG A 283 -21.63 39.88 1.87
N TRP A 284 -20.89 38.80 1.62
CA TRP A 284 -19.81 38.32 2.48
C TRP A 284 -18.53 38.12 1.69
N ARG A 285 -17.38 38.53 2.26
CA ARG A 285 -16.10 38.44 1.58
C ARG A 285 -15.66 36.98 1.42
N ALA A 286 -15.39 36.55 0.19
CA ALA A 286 -14.85 35.23 -0.09
C ALA A 286 -13.43 35.07 0.48
N VAL A 287 -13.14 33.90 1.06
CA VAL A 287 -11.80 33.58 1.58
C VAL A 287 -10.96 32.99 0.43
N PRO A 288 -9.80 33.58 0.09
CA PRO A 288 -8.94 33.09 -0.99
C PRO A 288 -8.54 31.61 -0.80
N GLY A 289 -8.50 30.85 -1.89
CA GLY A 289 -8.14 29.43 -1.90
C GLY A 289 -9.16 28.49 -1.22
N ARG A 290 -10.33 28.99 -0.83
CA ARG A 290 -11.42 28.22 -0.20
C ARG A 290 -12.69 28.16 -1.05
N PHE A 291 -12.54 28.38 -2.35
CA PHE A 291 -13.56 28.19 -3.38
C PHE A 291 -13.26 26.92 -4.17
N LYS A 292 -14.27 26.09 -4.41
CA LYS A 292 -14.19 24.91 -5.26
C LYS A 292 -15.49 24.76 -6.03
N ASP A 293 -15.39 24.64 -7.35
CA ASP A 293 -16.52 24.40 -8.21
C ASP A 293 -16.56 22.92 -8.64
N TYR A 294 -17.32 22.10 -7.92
CA TYR A 294 -17.53 20.71 -8.31
C TYR A 294 -18.72 20.54 -9.27
N ILE A 295 -19.40 21.61 -9.69
CA ILE A 295 -20.42 21.52 -10.74
C ILE A 295 -19.71 21.41 -12.10
N SER A 296 -18.74 22.28 -12.36
CA SER A 296 -17.91 22.23 -13.56
C SER A 296 -16.90 21.08 -13.54
N GLN A 297 -16.34 20.77 -12.36
CA GLN A 297 -15.39 19.66 -12.16
C GLN A 297 -15.95 18.63 -11.18
N PRO A 298 -16.89 17.75 -11.61
CA PRO A 298 -17.48 16.74 -10.75
C PRO A 298 -16.42 15.79 -10.21
N LYS A 299 -16.63 15.29 -8.98
CA LYS A 299 -15.76 14.23 -8.44
C LYS A 299 -16.03 12.90 -9.15
N SER A 300 -15.09 11.96 -9.01
CA SER A 300 -15.18 10.61 -9.60
C SER A 300 -16.44 9.83 -9.21
N ASN A 301 -17.05 10.12 -8.06
CA ASN A 301 -18.27 9.48 -7.57
C ASN A 301 -19.56 10.23 -7.97
N GLY A 302 -19.49 11.16 -8.93
CA GLY A 302 -20.63 11.96 -9.37
C GLY A 302 -20.97 13.16 -8.47
N TYR A 303 -20.21 13.39 -7.40
CA TYR A 303 -20.48 14.49 -6.48
C TYR A 303 -20.36 15.86 -7.17
N ARG A 304 -21.42 16.67 -7.05
CA ARG A 304 -21.52 18.02 -7.64
C ARG A 304 -22.04 19.04 -6.63
N SER A 305 -21.29 20.11 -6.40
CA SER A 305 -21.69 21.26 -5.57
C SER A 305 -20.65 22.36 -5.68
N ILE A 306 -21.06 23.62 -5.55
CA ILE A 306 -20.14 24.74 -5.34
C ILE A 306 -19.86 24.85 -3.84
N HIS A 307 -18.58 24.83 -3.46
CA HIS A 307 -18.14 25.05 -2.08
C HIS A 307 -17.45 26.39 -1.99
N THR A 308 -17.92 27.25 -1.09
CA THR A 308 -17.27 28.53 -0.80
C THR A 308 -17.17 28.75 0.69
N THR A 309 -16.05 29.27 1.16
CA THR A 309 -15.93 29.80 2.52
C THR A 309 -15.97 31.32 2.46
N VAL A 310 -16.89 31.93 3.19
CA VAL A 310 -17.04 33.38 3.27
C VAL A 310 -16.85 33.88 4.70
N SER A 311 -16.49 35.15 4.85
CA SER A 311 -16.31 35.80 6.16
C SER A 311 -17.27 36.97 6.32
N GLY A 312 -17.96 36.99 7.45
CA GLY A 312 -18.77 38.13 7.90
C GLY A 312 -17.95 39.28 8.46
N ARG A 313 -18.62 40.42 8.68
CA ARG A 313 -18.04 41.61 9.33
C ARG A 313 -17.56 41.33 10.75
N ASP A 314 -18.20 40.37 11.43
CA ASP A 314 -17.84 39.91 12.77
C ASP A 314 -16.63 38.95 12.78
N GLY A 315 -15.92 38.79 11.65
CA GLY A 315 -14.75 37.90 11.51
C GLY A 315 -15.08 36.40 11.52
N LYS A 316 -16.35 36.01 11.70
CA LYS A 316 -16.81 34.63 11.65
C LYS A 316 -16.78 34.11 10.21
N ARG A 317 -16.10 32.98 10.02
CA ARG A 317 -16.05 32.27 8.73
C ARG A 317 -17.19 31.26 8.64
N VAL A 318 -17.74 31.09 7.46
CA VAL A 318 -18.85 30.17 7.19
C VAL A 318 -18.59 29.42 5.89
N GLU A 319 -18.76 28.10 5.91
CA GLU A 319 -18.68 27.26 4.71
C GLU A 319 -20.09 27.07 4.15
N VAL A 320 -20.30 27.45 2.90
CA VAL A 320 -21.58 27.32 2.19
C VAL A 320 -21.42 26.37 1.01
N GLN A 321 -22.36 25.45 0.87
CA GLN A 321 -22.47 24.48 -0.21
C GLN A 321 -23.72 24.79 -1.02
N ILE A 322 -23.56 25.06 -2.31
CA ILE A 322 -24.66 25.39 -3.22
C ILE A 322 -24.78 24.26 -4.23
N ARG A 323 -26.01 23.80 -4.49
CA ARG A 323 -26.30 22.71 -5.43
C ARG A 323 -27.76 22.72 -5.86
N THR A 324 -28.09 21.97 -6.91
CA THR A 324 -29.49 21.75 -7.31
C THR A 324 -30.14 20.62 -6.51
N ARG A 325 -31.47 20.49 -6.59
CA ARG A 325 -32.19 19.33 -6.02
C ARG A 325 -31.70 18.00 -6.61
N GLN A 326 -31.50 17.92 -7.92
CA GLN A 326 -30.98 16.71 -8.59
C GLN A 326 -29.54 16.37 -8.14
N MET A 327 -28.66 17.38 -8.01
CA MET A 327 -27.33 17.18 -7.46
C MET A 327 -27.37 16.78 -5.99
N HIS A 328 -28.34 17.27 -5.22
CA HIS A 328 -28.51 16.88 -3.84
C HIS A 328 -28.86 15.40 -3.70
N GLU A 329 -29.80 14.90 -4.50
CA GLU A 329 -30.18 13.48 -4.53
C GLU A 329 -28.97 12.59 -4.85
N VAL A 330 -28.20 12.92 -5.90
CA VAL A 330 -26.97 12.17 -6.24
C VAL A 330 -25.90 12.27 -5.15
N ASN A 331 -25.73 13.42 -4.51
CA ASN A 331 -24.71 13.57 -3.47
C ASN A 331 -25.02 12.81 -2.17
N GLU A 332 -26.29 12.53 -1.88
CA GLU A 332 -26.68 11.75 -0.70
C GLU A 332 -26.79 10.26 -1.07
N SER A 333 -27.62 9.92 -2.07
CA SER A 333 -27.94 8.54 -2.42
C SER A 333 -26.93 7.89 -3.38
N GLY A 334 -26.06 8.70 -4.01
CA GLY A 334 -25.01 8.22 -4.91
C GLY A 334 -25.56 7.34 -6.02
N VAL A 335 -25.03 6.13 -6.07
CA VAL A 335 -25.34 5.10 -7.06
C VAL A 335 -26.77 4.64 -6.94
N ALA A 336 -27.35 4.58 -5.74
CA ALA A 336 -28.75 4.22 -5.55
C ALA A 336 -29.71 5.16 -6.29
N ALA A 337 -29.30 6.41 -6.60
CA ALA A 337 -30.09 7.32 -7.42
C ALA A 337 -30.31 6.80 -8.86
N HIS A 338 -29.39 5.99 -9.40
CA HIS A 338 -29.50 5.38 -10.73
C HIS A 338 -30.47 4.17 -10.76
N TRP A 339 -30.68 3.50 -9.63
CA TRP A 339 -31.67 2.42 -9.46
C TRP A 339 -32.95 2.91 -8.77
N SER A 340 -33.05 4.22 -8.49
CA SER A 340 -34.19 4.79 -7.80
C SER A 340 -35.43 4.73 -8.69
N TYR A 341 -36.50 4.13 -8.16
CA TYR A 341 -37.80 4.14 -8.81
C TYR A 341 -38.59 5.37 -8.35
N ARG A 342 -39.22 6.04 -9.31
CA ARG A 342 -40.23 7.07 -9.05
C ARG A 342 -41.43 6.74 -9.92
N GLU A 343 -42.60 6.58 -9.30
CA GLU A 343 -43.86 6.27 -10.01
C GLU A 343 -43.82 4.98 -10.85
N GLY A 344 -43.00 4.00 -10.46
CA GLY A 344 -42.93 2.68 -11.13
C GLY A 344 -42.14 2.65 -12.44
N VAL A 345 -41.36 3.70 -12.75
CA VAL A 345 -40.41 3.75 -13.87
C VAL A 345 -39.00 4.00 -13.34
N ARG A 346 -37.99 3.38 -13.96
CA ARG A 346 -36.57 3.67 -13.66
C ARG A 346 -36.27 5.11 -14.08
N VAL A 347 -35.97 5.97 -13.12
CA VAL A 347 -35.55 7.35 -13.40
C VAL A 347 -34.04 7.36 -13.57
N GLN A 348 -33.56 7.57 -14.80
CA GLN A 348 -32.14 7.81 -15.03
C GLN A 348 -31.81 9.25 -14.64
N ASN A 349 -31.10 9.41 -13.52
CA ASN A 349 -30.53 10.71 -13.17
C ASN A 349 -29.28 10.94 -14.05
N PRO A 350 -29.23 12.00 -14.87
CA PRO A 350 -28.13 12.24 -15.82
C PRO A 350 -26.78 12.52 -15.12
N PHE A 351 -26.79 12.83 -13.82
CA PHE A 351 -25.57 13.09 -13.04
C PHE A 351 -25.07 11.87 -12.26
N ALA A 352 -25.83 10.77 -12.22
CA ALA A 352 -25.41 9.56 -11.55
C ALA A 352 -24.30 8.88 -12.36
N VAL A 353 -23.15 8.66 -11.72
CA VAL A 353 -22.02 7.94 -12.33
C VAL A 353 -22.20 6.47 -12.05
N ASP A 354 -22.16 5.65 -13.10
CA ASP A 354 -22.20 4.19 -12.98
C ASP A 354 -20.85 3.67 -12.43
N PRO A 355 -20.82 3.16 -11.19
CA PRO A 355 -19.60 2.58 -10.60
C PRO A 355 -19.23 1.27 -11.24
N ALA A 356 -20.13 0.60 -11.98
CA ALA A 356 -19.81 -0.67 -12.63
C ALA A 356 -18.62 -0.50 -13.56
N LYS A 357 -18.47 0.67 -14.21
CA LYS A 357 -17.28 1.02 -15.00
C LYS A 357 -16.01 1.09 -14.17
N TRP A 358 -16.07 1.65 -12.96
CA TRP A 358 -14.91 1.68 -12.05
C TRP A 358 -14.57 0.28 -11.53
N VAL A 359 -15.58 -0.48 -11.10
CA VAL A 359 -15.38 -1.85 -10.62
C VAL A 359 -14.82 -2.74 -11.74
N ALA A 360 -15.38 -2.67 -12.95
CA ALA A 360 -14.89 -3.41 -14.11
C ALA A 360 -13.46 -2.99 -14.51
N ALA A 361 -13.17 -1.69 -14.56
CA ALA A 361 -11.82 -1.20 -14.87
C ALA A 361 -10.80 -1.55 -13.77
N LEU A 362 -11.25 -1.70 -12.53
CA LEU A 362 -10.41 -2.25 -11.46
C LEU A 362 -10.19 -3.73 -11.75
N THR A 363 -11.25 -4.54 -11.91
CA THR A 363 -11.22 -5.99 -12.17
C THR A 363 -10.36 -6.39 -13.36
N GLU A 364 -10.46 -5.68 -14.49
CA GLU A 364 -9.65 -5.90 -15.69
C GLU A 364 -8.15 -5.65 -15.44
N ARG A 365 -7.83 -4.70 -14.55
CA ARG A 365 -6.45 -4.45 -14.08
C ARG A 365 -5.96 -5.47 -13.05
N LEU A 366 -6.82 -6.34 -12.51
CA LEU A 366 -6.48 -7.35 -11.48
C LEU A 366 -5.94 -8.66 -12.08
N GLY A 367 -5.52 -8.67 -13.34
CA GLY A 367 -5.18 -9.89 -14.10
C GLY A 367 -3.78 -10.49 -13.90
N GLU A 368 -2.92 -9.95 -13.03
CA GLU A 368 -1.52 -10.44 -12.86
C GLU A 368 -1.12 -10.74 -11.40
N GLU A 369 -0.16 -11.64 -11.25
CA GLU A 369 -0.01 -12.70 -10.22
C GLU A 369 0.52 -12.32 -8.81
N ASP A 370 0.57 -11.04 -8.41
CA ASP A 370 1.19 -10.66 -7.11
C ASP A 370 0.19 -10.13 -6.06
N HIS A 371 -0.02 -10.91 -5.00
CA HIS A 371 -1.08 -10.69 -3.99
C HIS A 371 -0.80 -9.56 -2.98
N ASP A 372 0.47 -9.23 -2.72
CA ASP A 372 0.83 -8.21 -1.73
C ASP A 372 0.77 -6.79 -2.34
N ASP A 373 1.28 -6.62 -3.56
CA ASP A 373 1.16 -5.38 -4.34
C ASP A 373 -0.32 -5.07 -4.67
N PHE A 374 -1.18 -6.09 -4.80
CA PHE A 374 -2.62 -5.94 -5.02
C PHE A 374 -3.31 -5.11 -3.92
N MET A 375 -3.01 -5.41 -2.65
CA MET A 375 -3.76 -4.81 -1.55
C MET A 375 -3.37 -3.36 -1.33
N GLU A 376 -2.08 -3.03 -1.48
CA GLU A 376 -1.61 -1.64 -1.40
C GLU A 376 -2.23 -0.80 -2.54
N ASN A 377 -2.28 -1.34 -3.77
CA ASN A 377 -2.89 -0.69 -4.92
C ASN A 377 -4.40 -0.41 -4.73
N VAL A 378 -5.16 -1.41 -4.31
CA VAL A 378 -6.60 -1.28 -4.07
C VAL A 378 -6.87 -0.30 -2.92
N LYS A 379 -6.10 -0.38 -1.82
CA LYS A 379 -6.21 0.59 -0.71
C LYS A 379 -5.93 2.02 -1.22
N LEU A 380 -4.83 2.25 -1.93
CA LEU A 380 -4.49 3.57 -2.49
C LEU A 380 -5.59 4.10 -3.43
N GLU A 381 -6.18 3.25 -4.27
CA GLU A 381 -7.32 3.65 -5.09
C GLU A 381 -8.58 3.91 -4.26
N MET A 382 -8.84 3.17 -3.18
CA MET A 382 -10.03 3.36 -2.32
C MET A 382 -9.95 4.63 -1.45
N TYR A 383 -8.79 4.94 -0.87
CA TYR A 383 -8.64 5.99 0.13
C TYR A 383 -8.48 7.40 -0.43
N THR A 384 -8.01 7.56 -1.66
CA THR A 384 -7.44 8.85 -2.05
C THR A 384 -8.40 9.70 -2.88
N ASP A 385 -8.72 10.91 -2.36
CA ASP A 385 -9.23 12.01 -3.19
C ASP A 385 -8.29 12.20 -4.38
N GLN A 386 -8.80 12.31 -5.60
CA GLN A 386 -7.96 12.52 -6.77
C GLN A 386 -7.55 13.99 -6.89
N VAL A 387 -6.30 14.22 -7.29
CA VAL A 387 -5.80 15.49 -7.82
C VAL A 387 -5.74 15.40 -9.34
N PHE A 388 -6.36 16.39 -9.98
CA PHE A 388 -6.34 16.59 -11.42
C PHE A 388 -5.17 17.50 -11.74
N CYS A 389 -4.24 17.01 -12.54
CA CYS A 389 -3.09 17.76 -13.04
C CYS A 389 -3.21 17.91 -14.56
N PHE A 390 -2.81 19.06 -15.08
CA PHE A 390 -2.86 19.32 -16.51
C PHE A 390 -1.51 19.04 -17.16
N THR A 391 -1.53 18.47 -18.37
CA THR A 391 -0.36 18.49 -19.25
C THR A 391 -0.21 19.89 -19.87
N PRO A 392 0.97 20.26 -20.40
CA PRO A 392 1.14 21.52 -21.12
C PRO A 392 0.23 21.65 -22.36
N LYS A 393 -0.30 20.54 -22.87
CA LYS A 393 -1.23 20.48 -24.00
C LYS A 393 -2.70 20.63 -23.58
N GLY A 394 -3.00 20.66 -22.29
CA GLY A 394 -4.34 20.80 -21.73
C GLY A 394 -5.04 19.47 -21.39
N ASP A 395 -4.37 18.33 -21.58
CA ASP A 395 -4.94 17.04 -21.18
C ASP A 395 -4.97 16.89 -19.66
N VAL A 396 -6.04 16.31 -19.13
CA VAL A 396 -6.22 16.12 -17.68
C VAL A 396 -5.77 14.72 -17.27
N ILE A 397 -4.81 14.65 -16.35
CA ILE A 397 -4.35 13.41 -15.74
C ILE A 397 -4.82 13.34 -14.29
N GLN A 398 -5.42 12.22 -13.93
CA GLN A 398 -5.96 11.95 -12.60
C GLN A 398 -4.94 11.15 -11.78
N LEU A 399 -4.57 11.68 -10.62
CA LEU A 399 -3.62 11.07 -9.70
C LEU A 399 -4.18 11.05 -8.27
N PRO A 400 -3.72 10.15 -7.39
CA PRO A 400 -4.09 10.20 -5.97
C PRO A 400 -3.52 11.46 -5.29
N ARG A 401 -4.25 12.04 -4.32
CA ARG A 401 -3.75 13.11 -3.44
C ARG A 401 -2.44 12.70 -2.79
N GLY A 402 -1.44 13.55 -2.94
CA GLY A 402 -0.07 13.25 -2.50
C GLY A 402 0.80 12.64 -3.59
N ALA A 403 0.29 12.45 -4.81
CA ALA A 403 1.12 12.11 -5.95
C ALA A 403 2.21 13.16 -6.19
N THR A 404 3.34 12.70 -6.72
CA THR A 404 4.48 13.53 -7.07
C THR A 404 4.62 13.68 -8.58
N PRO A 405 5.48 14.58 -9.08
CA PRO A 405 5.80 14.65 -10.50
C PRO A 405 6.25 13.32 -11.12
N LEU A 406 6.90 12.44 -10.34
CA LEU A 406 7.26 11.10 -10.81
C LEU A 406 6.01 10.25 -11.06
N ASP A 407 5.03 10.27 -10.15
CA ASP A 407 3.75 9.58 -10.36
C ASP A 407 3.04 10.10 -11.63
N PHE A 408 3.09 11.41 -11.88
CA PHE A 408 2.56 12.02 -13.11
C PHE A 408 3.28 11.53 -14.36
N ALA A 409 4.62 11.44 -14.33
CA ALA A 409 5.40 10.92 -15.45
C ALA A 409 5.07 9.46 -15.79
N TYR A 410 4.97 8.59 -14.77
CA TYR A 410 4.58 7.18 -14.92
C TYR A 410 3.11 6.97 -15.31
N ALA A 411 2.24 7.93 -14.96
CA ALA A 411 0.85 7.94 -15.41
C ALA A 411 0.73 8.27 -16.90
N ILE A 412 1.58 9.15 -17.45
CA ILE A 412 1.64 9.40 -18.89
C ILE A 412 2.17 8.16 -19.61
N HIS A 413 3.40 7.73 -19.27
CA HIS A 413 4.02 6.59 -19.91
C HIS A 413 5.25 6.10 -19.11
N THR A 414 5.45 4.79 -19.01
CA THR A 414 6.60 4.19 -18.29
C THR A 414 7.95 4.70 -18.80
N ARG A 415 8.11 4.85 -20.13
CA ARG A 415 9.32 5.42 -20.75
C ARG A 415 9.60 6.86 -20.29
N ILE A 416 8.56 7.69 -20.16
CA ILE A 416 8.70 9.09 -19.69
C ILE A 416 9.09 9.09 -18.21
N GLY A 417 8.44 8.24 -17.40
CA GLY A 417 8.81 8.02 -16.00
C GLY A 417 10.28 7.63 -15.85
N ASN A 418 10.73 6.58 -16.56
CA ASN A 418 12.11 6.08 -16.49
C ASN A 418 13.15 7.12 -16.92
N SER A 419 12.83 7.97 -17.90
CA SER A 419 13.73 9.01 -18.41
C SER A 419 13.59 10.35 -17.69
N THR A 420 12.85 10.43 -16.58
CA THR A 420 12.58 11.70 -15.87
C THR A 420 13.83 12.23 -15.17
N VAL A 421 14.19 13.49 -15.43
CA VAL A 421 15.31 14.18 -14.75
C VAL A 421 14.81 15.27 -13.82
N SER A 422 13.83 16.05 -14.25
CA SER A 422 13.25 17.13 -13.44
C SER A 422 11.82 17.41 -13.86
N ALA A 423 11.10 18.16 -13.04
CA ALA A 423 9.74 18.56 -13.33
C ALA A 423 9.57 20.08 -13.14
N LYS A 424 8.68 20.67 -13.94
CA LYS A 424 8.15 22.01 -13.69
C LYS A 424 6.67 21.90 -13.34
N VAL A 425 6.24 22.66 -12.36
CA VAL A 425 4.84 22.79 -11.96
C VAL A 425 4.48 24.27 -12.07
N ASP A 426 3.44 24.57 -12.86
CA ASP A 426 3.01 25.92 -13.21
C ASP A 426 4.15 26.79 -13.77
N GLY A 427 5.03 26.16 -14.57
CA GLY A 427 6.20 26.80 -15.18
C GLY A 427 7.44 26.92 -14.28
N ILE A 428 7.33 26.61 -12.99
CA ILE A 428 8.42 26.72 -12.01
C ILE A 428 9.07 25.35 -11.81
N ARG A 429 10.41 25.28 -11.83
CA ARG A 429 11.15 24.04 -11.57
C ARG A 429 10.97 23.63 -10.10
N VAL A 430 10.51 22.40 -9.87
CA VAL A 430 10.28 21.87 -8.52
C VAL A 430 11.04 20.55 -8.31
N PRO A 431 11.37 20.21 -7.05
CA PRO A 431 11.89 18.88 -6.73
C PRO A 431 10.91 17.76 -7.06
N LEU A 432 11.42 16.57 -7.39
CA LEU A 432 10.61 15.41 -7.77
C LEU A 432 9.73 14.86 -6.64
N TRP A 433 10.01 15.18 -5.38
CA TRP A 433 9.19 14.79 -4.21
C TRP A 433 8.04 15.76 -3.91
N THR A 434 7.92 16.85 -4.68
CA THR A 434 6.88 17.86 -4.45
C THR A 434 5.50 17.25 -4.61
N ARG A 435 4.61 17.47 -3.64
CA ARG A 435 3.23 16.96 -3.70
C ARG A 435 2.40 17.83 -4.63
N LEU A 436 1.82 17.21 -5.67
CA LEU A 436 0.98 17.88 -6.65
C LEU A 436 -0.36 18.29 -6.05
N LYS A 437 -0.85 19.47 -6.46
CA LYS A 437 -2.15 20.03 -6.07
C LYS A 437 -3.10 20.03 -7.26
N ASN A 438 -4.39 20.12 -6.94
CA ASN A 438 -5.44 20.14 -7.95
C ASN A 438 -5.33 21.39 -8.83
N GLY A 439 -5.41 21.21 -10.14
CA GLY A 439 -5.42 22.27 -11.14
C GLY A 439 -4.05 22.78 -11.58
N GLN A 440 -2.96 22.14 -11.13
CA GLN A 440 -1.61 22.54 -11.53
C GLN A 440 -1.23 21.95 -12.89
N SER A 441 -0.49 22.72 -13.68
CA SER A 441 0.10 22.26 -14.94
C SER A 441 1.48 21.65 -14.67
N VAL A 442 1.70 20.40 -15.08
CA VAL A 442 2.94 19.65 -14.83
C VAL A 442 3.65 19.37 -16.15
N GLU A 443 4.91 19.79 -16.25
CA GLU A 443 5.79 19.54 -17.39
C GLU A 443 6.96 18.66 -16.92
N ILE A 444 7.13 17.49 -17.54
CA ILE A 444 8.21 16.56 -17.22
C ILE A 444 9.35 16.76 -18.20
N ILE A 445 10.56 16.97 -17.66
CA ILE A 445 11.79 17.10 -18.43
C ILE A 445 12.50 15.75 -18.40
N THR A 446 12.70 15.18 -19.59
CA THR A 446 13.35 13.88 -19.78
C THR A 446 14.73 14.03 -20.43
N ALA A 447 15.60 13.04 -20.22
CA ALA A 447 16.90 12.95 -20.90
C ALA A 447 17.18 11.53 -21.40
N GLU A 448 17.84 11.43 -22.55
CA GLU A 448 18.31 10.15 -23.08
C GLU A 448 19.43 9.60 -22.20
N GLY A 449 19.29 8.35 -21.76
CA GLY A 449 20.25 7.68 -20.87
C GLY A 449 19.87 7.70 -19.39
N GLN A 450 18.90 8.53 -18.98
CA GLN A 450 18.39 8.49 -17.60
C GLN A 450 17.69 7.15 -17.32
N ARG A 451 17.95 6.61 -16.13
CA ARG A 451 17.39 5.35 -15.61
C ARG A 451 16.71 5.59 -14.25
N PRO A 452 15.73 4.76 -13.88
CA PRO A 452 15.13 4.83 -12.55
C PRO A 452 16.17 4.55 -11.46
N GLN A 453 16.02 5.20 -10.31
CA GLN A 453 16.91 5.04 -9.15
C GLN A 453 16.15 4.35 -8.00
N ALA A 454 16.86 3.58 -7.17
CA ALA A 454 16.25 2.89 -6.02
C ALA A 454 15.49 3.86 -5.09
N ALA A 455 16.07 5.04 -4.84
CA ALA A 455 15.45 6.09 -4.03
C ALA A 455 14.08 6.56 -4.54
N TRP A 456 13.76 6.37 -5.83
CA TRP A 456 12.47 6.82 -6.38
C TRP A 456 11.29 6.00 -5.84
N VAL A 457 11.51 4.77 -5.40
CA VAL A 457 10.46 3.89 -4.85
C VAL A 457 9.78 4.53 -3.64
N ASP A 458 10.54 5.24 -2.81
CA ASP A 458 10.02 5.91 -1.61
C ASP A 458 9.41 7.29 -1.90
N LEU A 459 9.75 7.88 -3.05
CA LEU A 459 9.26 9.20 -3.47
C LEU A 459 7.89 9.14 -4.14
N VAL A 460 7.57 8.01 -4.80
CA VAL A 460 6.30 7.83 -5.51
C VAL A 460 5.19 7.38 -4.58
N ALA A 461 3.99 7.92 -4.77
CA ALA A 461 2.82 7.53 -4.00
C ALA A 461 2.01 6.42 -4.68
N THR A 462 2.11 6.25 -6.00
CA THR A 462 1.32 5.28 -6.75
C THR A 462 2.02 3.93 -6.83
N GLY A 463 1.30 2.84 -6.58
CA GLY A 463 1.86 1.50 -6.71
C GLY A 463 2.21 1.13 -8.17
N ARG A 464 1.52 1.70 -9.16
CA ARG A 464 1.92 1.62 -10.59
C ARG A 464 3.33 2.14 -10.81
N ALA A 465 3.66 3.32 -10.28
CA ALA A 465 4.99 3.88 -10.41
C ALA A 465 6.01 3.04 -9.65
N LYS A 466 5.71 2.60 -8.41
CA LYS A 466 6.59 1.70 -7.65
C LYS A 466 6.91 0.41 -8.42
N ALA A 467 5.89 -0.27 -8.95
CA ALA A 467 6.06 -1.50 -9.72
C ALA A 467 6.86 -1.27 -11.02
N ALA A 468 6.60 -0.17 -11.72
CA ALA A 468 7.36 0.21 -12.91
C ALA A 468 8.83 0.51 -12.62
N ILE A 469 9.12 1.23 -11.52
CA ILE A 469 10.47 1.52 -11.04
C ILE A 469 11.19 0.22 -10.66
N ARG A 470 10.58 -0.63 -9.83
CA ARG A 470 11.16 -1.93 -9.43
C ARG A 470 11.48 -2.82 -10.63
N ARG A 471 10.60 -2.85 -11.63
CA ARG A 471 10.84 -3.58 -12.88
C ARG A 471 12.02 -3.00 -13.66
N GLY A 472 12.08 -1.69 -13.80
CA GLY A 472 13.19 -1.02 -14.49
C GLY A 472 14.54 -1.22 -13.79
N LEU A 473 14.57 -1.22 -12.44
CA LEU A 473 15.77 -1.53 -11.66
C LEU A 473 16.22 -2.99 -11.87
N ARG A 474 15.27 -3.94 -11.79
CA ARG A 474 15.56 -5.36 -12.07
C ARG A 474 16.13 -5.59 -13.47
N GLU A 475 15.62 -4.91 -14.48
CA GLU A 475 16.14 -5.00 -15.86
C GLU A 475 17.55 -4.40 -15.99
N ASP A 476 17.85 -3.27 -15.33
CA ASP A 476 19.17 -2.61 -15.38
C ASP A 476 20.23 -3.45 -14.64
N ASP A 477 19.86 -4.03 -13.49
CA ASP A 477 20.70 -4.92 -12.70
C ASP A 477 20.94 -6.26 -13.42
N ARG A 478 19.93 -6.79 -14.13
CA ARG A 478 20.06 -8.03 -14.92
C ARG A 478 21.18 -7.93 -15.95
N GLY A 479 21.33 -6.79 -16.62
CA GLY A 479 22.42 -6.59 -17.58
C GLY A 479 23.82 -6.63 -16.94
N ARG A 480 23.95 -6.17 -15.69
CA ARG A 480 25.18 -6.25 -14.90
C ARG A 480 25.44 -7.67 -14.42
N PHE A 481 24.41 -8.34 -13.90
CA PHE A 481 24.51 -9.72 -13.43
C PHE A 481 24.86 -10.68 -14.55
N VAL A 482 24.33 -10.52 -15.76
CA VAL A 482 24.72 -11.37 -16.91
C VAL A 482 26.21 -11.23 -17.23
N LYS A 483 26.75 -10.01 -17.22
CA LYS A 483 28.19 -9.78 -17.46
C LYS A 483 29.05 -10.39 -16.35
N LEU A 484 28.66 -10.18 -15.10
CA LEU A 484 29.36 -10.72 -13.94
C LEU A 484 29.30 -12.26 -13.92
N GLY A 485 28.12 -12.83 -14.16
CA GLY A 485 27.91 -14.26 -14.23
C GLY A 485 28.69 -14.93 -15.36
N LEU A 486 28.92 -14.23 -16.47
CA LEU A 486 29.77 -14.72 -17.55
C LEU A 486 31.24 -14.81 -17.13
N GLU A 487 31.76 -13.80 -16.41
CA GLU A 487 33.12 -13.83 -15.88
C GLU A 487 33.28 -14.91 -14.79
N LEU A 488 32.32 -15.04 -13.89
CA LEU A 488 32.31 -16.09 -12.87
C LEU A 488 32.25 -17.50 -13.48
N ALA A 489 31.41 -17.69 -14.51
CA ALA A 489 31.36 -18.94 -15.26
C ALA A 489 32.68 -19.22 -15.98
N ARG A 490 33.33 -18.21 -16.58
CA ARG A 490 34.66 -18.35 -17.22
C ARG A 490 35.71 -18.85 -16.25
N VAL A 491 35.85 -18.19 -15.11
CA VAL A 491 36.83 -18.58 -14.08
C VAL A 491 36.59 -20.01 -13.60
N ALA A 492 35.33 -20.37 -13.33
CA ALA A 492 34.99 -21.70 -12.85
C ALA A 492 35.30 -22.81 -13.88
N PHE A 493 34.94 -22.59 -15.16
CA PHE A 493 35.19 -23.55 -16.23
C PHE A 493 36.68 -23.71 -16.53
N ASP A 494 37.45 -22.60 -16.51
CA ASP A 494 38.89 -22.61 -16.72
C ASP A 494 39.62 -23.39 -15.61
N HIS A 495 39.20 -23.20 -14.35
CA HIS A 495 39.71 -23.98 -13.22
C HIS A 495 39.40 -25.48 -13.34
N ALA A 496 38.31 -25.85 -14.01
CA ALA A 496 37.97 -27.24 -14.35
C ALA A 496 38.63 -27.76 -15.64
N GLY A 497 39.49 -26.97 -16.29
CA GLY A 497 40.15 -27.30 -17.56
C GLY A 497 39.19 -27.40 -18.75
N LYS A 498 38.04 -26.73 -18.70
CA LYS A 498 37.00 -26.73 -19.74
C LYS A 498 36.81 -25.32 -20.31
N ARG A 499 36.38 -25.23 -21.57
CA ARG A 499 36.04 -23.93 -22.19
C ARG A 499 34.57 -23.60 -21.98
N VAL A 500 34.29 -22.38 -21.53
CA VAL A 500 32.93 -21.83 -21.61
C VAL A 500 32.55 -21.66 -23.07
N SER A 501 31.48 -22.32 -23.48
CA SER A 501 30.87 -22.12 -24.79
C SER A 501 29.38 -21.86 -24.60
N ASP A 502 28.79 -21.05 -25.49
CA ASP A 502 27.34 -20.78 -25.46
C ASP A 502 26.52 -22.08 -25.52
N LYS A 503 27.02 -23.10 -26.24
CA LYS A 503 26.38 -24.42 -26.29
C LYS A 503 26.36 -25.10 -24.91
N ALA A 504 27.43 -24.98 -24.12
CA ALA A 504 27.49 -25.52 -22.77
C ALA A 504 26.53 -24.76 -21.83
N LEU A 505 26.48 -23.43 -21.91
CA LEU A 505 25.58 -22.61 -21.08
C LEU A 505 24.09 -22.86 -21.40
N ARG A 506 23.71 -22.98 -22.67
CA ARG A 506 22.32 -23.38 -23.05
C ARG A 506 21.96 -24.76 -22.54
N THR A 507 22.90 -25.70 -22.61
CA THR A 507 22.66 -27.08 -22.15
C THR A 507 22.46 -27.11 -20.64
N ALA A 508 23.28 -26.37 -19.88
CA ALA A 508 23.10 -26.19 -18.45
C ALA A 508 21.76 -25.55 -18.10
N ALA A 509 21.41 -24.45 -18.77
CA ALA A 509 20.15 -23.74 -18.55
C ALA A 509 18.96 -24.70 -18.72
N ARG A 510 18.95 -25.48 -19.81
CA ARG A 510 17.90 -26.47 -20.07
C ARG A 510 17.84 -27.58 -19.01
N MET A 511 18.99 -28.08 -18.56
CA MET A 511 19.05 -29.12 -17.50
C MET A 511 18.58 -28.59 -16.14
N MET A 512 18.75 -27.30 -15.89
CA MET A 512 18.32 -26.62 -14.66
C MET A 512 16.89 -26.06 -14.73
N GLY A 513 16.18 -26.29 -15.85
CA GLY A 513 14.80 -25.82 -16.03
C GLY A 513 14.69 -24.31 -16.31
N LEU A 514 15.78 -23.67 -16.73
CA LEU A 514 15.82 -22.25 -17.06
C LEU A 514 15.51 -22.01 -18.54
N PRO A 515 14.88 -20.87 -18.89
CA PRO A 515 14.44 -20.57 -20.25
C PRO A 515 15.59 -20.39 -21.24
N ASP A 516 16.69 -19.73 -20.84
CA ASP A 516 17.84 -19.48 -21.71
C ASP A 516 19.17 -19.34 -20.94
N GLU A 517 20.27 -19.25 -21.70
CA GLU A 517 21.63 -19.04 -21.18
C GLU A 517 21.80 -17.70 -20.46
N THR A 518 21.00 -16.69 -20.81
CA THR A 518 21.07 -15.35 -20.23
C THR A 518 20.48 -15.36 -18.82
N GLU A 519 19.41 -16.11 -18.59
CA GLU A 519 18.81 -16.34 -17.27
C GLU A 519 19.77 -17.09 -16.35
N LEU A 520 20.44 -18.12 -16.86
CA LEU A 520 21.47 -18.84 -16.11
C LEU A 520 22.61 -17.91 -15.68
N LEU A 521 23.10 -17.06 -16.59
CA LEU A 521 24.15 -16.09 -16.29
C LEU A 521 23.68 -15.01 -15.31
N ALA A 522 22.43 -14.55 -15.41
CA ALA A 522 21.85 -13.62 -14.45
C ALA A 522 21.79 -14.23 -13.04
N GLN A 523 21.36 -15.48 -12.91
CA GLN A 523 21.33 -16.20 -11.62
C GLN A 523 22.72 -16.48 -11.04
N ILE A 524 23.73 -16.70 -11.89
CA ILE A 524 25.13 -16.79 -11.44
C ILE A 524 25.60 -15.43 -10.93
N GLY A 525 25.30 -14.35 -11.66
CA GLY A 525 25.70 -13.00 -11.28
C GLY A 525 25.00 -12.46 -10.03
N SER A 526 23.75 -12.85 -9.77
CA SER A 526 23.00 -12.51 -8.56
C SER A 526 23.25 -13.45 -7.37
N ALA A 527 24.13 -14.45 -7.54
CA ALA A 527 24.46 -15.48 -6.56
C ALA A 527 23.30 -16.44 -6.15
N GLU A 528 22.19 -16.47 -6.89
CA GLU A 528 21.13 -17.47 -6.72
C GLU A 528 21.62 -18.89 -7.06
N THR A 529 22.55 -19.00 -8.01
CA THR A 529 23.20 -20.25 -8.40
C THR A 529 24.71 -20.05 -8.50
N THR A 530 25.50 -21.04 -8.08
CA THR A 530 26.97 -20.96 -8.23
C THR A 530 27.43 -21.55 -9.55
N ALA A 531 28.47 -20.96 -10.16
CA ALA A 531 29.09 -21.48 -11.38
C ALA A 531 29.61 -22.93 -11.22
N ARG A 532 29.95 -23.32 -9.99
CA ARG A 532 30.32 -24.70 -9.63
C ARG A 532 29.15 -25.68 -9.78
N LYS A 533 27.95 -25.32 -9.32
CA LYS A 533 26.74 -26.14 -9.46
C LYS A 533 26.38 -26.34 -10.94
N VAL A 534 26.63 -25.33 -11.76
CA VAL A 534 26.47 -25.41 -13.23
C VAL A 534 27.45 -26.41 -13.85
N LEU A 535 28.71 -26.39 -13.42
CA LEU A 535 29.71 -27.36 -13.84
C LEU A 535 29.40 -28.79 -13.41
N GLU A 536 28.95 -28.98 -12.16
CA GLU A 536 28.54 -30.28 -11.63
C GLU A 536 27.32 -30.85 -12.38
N THR A 537 26.42 -29.98 -12.83
CA THR A 537 25.24 -30.38 -13.64
C THR A 537 25.66 -30.80 -15.05
N LEU A 538 26.64 -30.12 -15.66
CA LEU A 538 27.12 -30.42 -17.01
C LEU A 538 28.11 -31.59 -17.06
N TYR A 539 28.93 -31.75 -16.04
CA TYR A 539 29.98 -32.76 -15.96
C TYR A 539 29.92 -33.47 -14.59
N PRO A 540 28.99 -34.43 -14.42
CA PRO A 540 28.84 -35.17 -13.17
C PRO A 540 30.12 -35.91 -12.73
N GLU A 541 31.01 -36.22 -13.67
CA GLU A 541 32.31 -36.87 -13.46
C GLU A 541 33.28 -36.03 -12.60
N LEU A 542 33.08 -34.70 -12.54
CA LEU A 542 33.81 -33.79 -11.66
C LEU A 542 33.39 -33.93 -10.17
N GLN A 543 32.30 -34.63 -9.85
CA GLN A 543 31.89 -34.91 -8.46
C GLN A 543 32.87 -35.85 -7.73
N THR A 544 33.71 -36.60 -8.47
CA THR A 544 34.55 -37.65 -7.91
C THR A 544 35.95 -37.21 -7.46
N ALA A 545 36.28 -35.93 -7.52
CA ALA A 545 37.49 -35.40 -6.89
C ALA A 545 37.10 -34.63 -5.62
N GLN A 546 37.06 -35.32 -4.47
CA GLN A 546 37.28 -34.63 -3.20
C GLN A 546 38.69 -34.02 -3.29
N PRO A 547 38.87 -32.69 -3.24
CA PRO A 547 40.20 -32.14 -3.06
C PRO A 547 40.65 -32.60 -1.68
N ASP A 548 41.83 -33.22 -1.59
CA ASP A 548 42.48 -33.55 -0.33
C ASP A 548 42.36 -32.35 0.62
N GLU A 549 41.80 -32.57 1.82
CA GLU A 549 41.87 -31.55 2.87
C GLU A 549 43.35 -31.27 3.13
N VAL A 550 43.75 -30.02 2.99
CA VAL A 550 45.13 -29.62 3.26
C VAL A 550 45.36 -29.84 4.75
N ASP A 551 46.37 -30.66 5.09
CA ASP A 551 46.77 -30.88 6.48
C ASP A 551 47.00 -29.53 7.16
N VAL A 552 46.22 -29.28 8.22
CA VAL A 552 46.24 -28.05 9.02
C VAL A 552 47.66 -27.73 9.53
N GLN A 553 48.55 -28.73 9.62
CA GLN A 553 49.93 -28.55 10.04
C GLN A 553 50.87 -27.98 8.96
N ARG A 554 50.53 -28.03 7.68
CA ARG A 554 51.39 -27.53 6.58
C ARG A 554 50.62 -26.78 5.47
N PRO A 555 49.92 -25.68 5.77
CA PRO A 555 49.16 -24.95 4.76
C PRO A 555 50.03 -24.11 3.80
N VAL A 556 51.34 -24.04 4.00
CA VAL A 556 52.27 -23.16 3.27
C VAL A 556 53.43 -23.96 2.69
N GLN A 557 53.68 -23.79 1.39
CA GLN A 557 54.84 -24.30 0.67
C GLN A 557 55.97 -23.25 0.68
N GLY A 558 57.21 -23.70 0.87
CA GLY A 558 58.41 -22.83 0.90
C GLY A 558 59.14 -22.78 2.26
N LEU A 559 58.58 -23.41 3.31
CA LEU A 559 59.23 -23.57 4.61
C LEU A 559 59.90 -24.94 4.73
N THR A 560 61.05 -25.01 5.41
CA THR A 560 61.65 -26.30 5.81
C THR A 560 60.85 -26.92 6.97
N ALA A 561 60.93 -28.24 7.13
CA ALA A 561 60.08 -28.99 8.08
C ALA A 561 60.18 -28.54 9.56
N ASP A 562 61.26 -27.83 9.92
CA ASP A 562 61.55 -27.37 11.29
C ASP A 562 61.23 -25.88 11.52
N GLN A 563 60.73 -25.16 10.51
CA GLN A 563 60.42 -23.73 10.61
C GLN A 563 58.97 -23.50 11.01
N SER A 564 58.76 -22.78 12.13
CA SER A 564 57.45 -22.27 12.50
C SER A 564 57.14 -20.97 11.76
N TYR A 565 55.87 -20.78 11.43
CA TYR A 565 55.37 -19.56 10.84
C TYR A 565 54.28 -18.93 11.70
N ARG A 566 54.10 -17.61 11.55
CA ARG A 566 52.99 -16.87 12.13
C ARG A 566 52.40 -15.94 11.07
N ARG A 567 51.07 -15.76 11.07
CA ARG A 567 50.43 -14.76 10.21
C ARG A 567 50.60 -13.37 10.81
N ALA A 568 50.97 -12.39 9.99
CA ALA A 568 51.12 -11.01 10.44
C ALA A 568 49.76 -10.43 10.87
N PRO A 569 49.62 -9.84 12.08
CA PRO A 569 48.36 -9.26 12.51
C PRO A 569 48.03 -7.94 11.81
N CYS A 570 48.98 -7.32 11.12
CA CYS A 570 48.76 -6.07 10.37
C CYS A 570 47.96 -6.27 9.08
N CYS A 571 48.13 -7.40 8.38
CA CYS A 571 47.43 -7.70 7.12
C CYS A 571 46.58 -8.97 7.17
N GLN A 572 46.79 -9.86 8.16
CA GLN A 572 46.02 -11.07 8.42
C GLN A 572 45.79 -11.93 7.17
N PRO A 573 46.84 -12.37 6.45
CA PRO A 573 46.70 -13.02 5.15
C PRO A 573 45.87 -14.32 5.24
N VAL A 574 45.12 -14.61 4.18
CA VAL A 574 44.28 -15.82 4.07
C VAL A 574 44.68 -16.69 2.86
N PRO A 575 44.41 -18.00 2.90
CA PRO A 575 44.67 -18.89 1.77
C PRO A 575 44.03 -18.41 0.46
N GLY A 576 44.81 -18.39 -0.62
CA GLY A 576 44.43 -17.82 -1.92
C GLY A 576 45.06 -16.46 -2.22
N GLU A 577 45.57 -15.75 -1.21
CA GLU A 577 46.35 -14.53 -1.41
C GLU A 577 47.79 -14.82 -1.84
N ARG A 578 48.39 -13.90 -2.59
CA ARG A 578 49.84 -13.90 -2.76
C ARG A 578 50.49 -13.47 -1.44
N ILE A 579 51.37 -14.30 -0.91
CA ILE A 579 52.04 -14.08 0.36
C ILE A 579 53.55 -14.04 0.21
N VAL A 580 54.21 -13.43 1.20
CA VAL A 580 55.66 -13.43 1.37
C VAL A 580 55.99 -13.65 2.84
N GLY A 581 57.10 -14.32 3.12
CA GLY A 581 57.62 -14.50 4.48
C GLY A 581 58.71 -13.48 4.79
N ILE A 582 58.67 -12.87 5.96
CA ILE A 582 59.75 -12.05 6.50
C ILE A 582 60.30 -12.70 7.77
N THR A 583 61.61 -12.86 7.86
CA THR A 583 62.26 -13.40 9.07
C THR A 583 62.44 -12.31 10.12
N TYR A 584 61.88 -12.52 11.31
CA TYR A 584 62.05 -11.65 12.48
C TYR A 584 62.96 -12.31 13.52
N ARG A 585 63.84 -11.54 14.17
CA ARG A 585 64.73 -12.06 15.22
C ARG A 585 63.89 -12.61 16.38
N GLY A 586 63.97 -13.93 16.61
CA GLY A 586 63.29 -14.62 17.71
C GLY A 586 61.81 -14.95 17.50
N GLN A 587 61.21 -14.59 16.35
CA GLN A 587 59.77 -14.85 16.08
C GLN A 587 59.52 -15.79 14.88
N GLY A 588 60.57 -16.31 14.25
CA GLY A 588 60.45 -17.19 13.08
C GLY A 588 60.05 -16.42 11.82
N VAL A 589 59.37 -17.11 10.90
CA VAL A 589 58.91 -16.54 9.63
C VAL A 589 57.51 -15.96 9.81
N VAL A 590 57.35 -14.66 9.59
CA VAL A 590 56.04 -14.01 9.65
C VAL A 590 55.52 -13.79 8.24
N ILE A 591 54.32 -14.32 7.97
CA ILE A 591 53.68 -14.28 6.67
C ILE A 591 52.89 -12.99 6.52
N HIS A 592 53.18 -12.24 5.46
CA HIS A 592 52.46 -11.05 5.04
C HIS A 592 51.79 -11.29 3.69
N ALA A 593 50.69 -10.58 3.42
CA ALA A 593 50.18 -10.42 2.07
C ALA A 593 51.18 -9.59 1.24
N ILE A 594 51.34 -9.88 -0.04
CA ILE A 594 52.35 -9.22 -0.89
C ILE A 594 52.14 -7.72 -1.04
N ASP A 595 50.91 -7.25 -0.85
CA ASP A 595 50.49 -5.85 -0.92
C ASP A 595 50.45 -5.18 0.47
N CYS A 596 51.03 -5.81 1.49
CA CYS A 596 51.07 -5.26 2.85
C CYS A 596 51.98 -4.02 2.91
N PRO A 597 51.50 -2.84 3.35
CA PRO A 597 52.33 -1.63 3.43
C PRO A 597 53.49 -1.72 4.42
N ALA A 598 53.45 -2.69 5.35
CA ALA A 598 54.56 -2.96 6.28
C ALA A 598 55.83 -3.46 5.57
N LEU A 599 55.70 -4.02 4.36
CA LEU A 599 56.82 -4.59 3.62
C LEU A 599 57.79 -3.54 3.09
N ALA A 600 57.36 -2.29 2.93
CA ALA A 600 58.21 -1.19 2.45
C ALA A 600 59.44 -0.95 3.35
N GLU A 601 59.36 -1.24 4.65
CA GLU A 601 60.48 -1.08 5.59
C GLU A 601 61.60 -2.11 5.39
N TYR A 602 61.32 -3.19 4.65
CA TYR A 602 62.27 -4.29 4.43
C TYR A 602 62.72 -4.40 2.98
N GLU A 603 62.35 -3.46 2.12
CA GLU A 603 62.71 -3.45 0.69
C GLU A 603 64.23 -3.47 0.47
N GLU A 604 64.99 -2.79 1.34
CA GLU A 604 66.46 -2.75 1.29
C GLU A 604 67.16 -3.95 1.95
N GLN A 605 66.41 -4.93 2.47
CA GLN A 605 66.93 -6.10 3.21
C GLN A 605 66.48 -7.43 2.58
N PRO A 606 66.88 -7.72 1.32
CA PRO A 606 66.41 -8.88 0.55
C PRO A 606 66.71 -10.23 1.23
N GLU A 607 67.74 -10.30 2.07
CA GLU A 607 68.13 -11.51 2.81
C GLU A 607 67.07 -11.99 3.82
N ARG A 608 66.09 -11.14 4.17
CA ARG A 608 64.98 -11.48 5.07
C ARG A 608 63.75 -12.03 4.36
N TRP A 609 63.70 -11.93 3.03
CA TRP A 609 62.55 -12.29 2.23
C TRP A 609 62.57 -13.76 1.88
N ILE A 610 61.46 -14.44 2.13
CA ILE A 610 61.24 -15.84 1.80
C ILE A 610 60.02 -15.90 0.87
N ASP A 611 60.19 -16.51 -0.31
CA ASP A 611 59.07 -16.77 -1.21
C ASP A 611 58.22 -17.91 -0.62
N LEU A 612 56.97 -17.61 -0.33
CA LEU A 612 56.02 -18.53 0.26
C LEU A 612 54.77 -18.58 -0.60
N ARG A 613 54.11 -19.74 -0.62
CA ARG A 613 52.81 -19.91 -1.29
C ARG A 613 51.88 -20.74 -0.44
N TRP A 614 50.59 -20.42 -0.48
CA TRP A 614 49.59 -21.31 0.11
C TRP A 614 49.53 -22.61 -0.69
N GLN A 615 49.39 -23.74 0.02
CA GLN A 615 49.13 -25.02 -0.60
C GLN A 615 47.73 -25.01 -1.24
N SER A 616 47.63 -25.52 -2.46
CA SER A 616 46.36 -25.66 -3.16
C SER A 616 45.49 -26.73 -2.50
N GLY A 617 44.22 -26.41 -2.24
CA GLY A 617 43.26 -27.34 -1.65
C GLY A 617 42.26 -26.61 -0.73
N ARG A 618 41.43 -27.38 -0.02
CA ARG A 618 40.41 -26.82 0.87
C ARG A 618 40.99 -26.61 2.26
N HIS A 619 41.06 -25.36 2.69
CA HIS A 619 41.57 -24.95 4.00
C HIS A 619 40.44 -24.92 5.05
N ALA A 620 40.79 -25.16 6.31
CA ALA A 620 39.86 -25.08 7.44
C ALA A 620 39.46 -23.61 7.73
N ALA A 621 38.26 -23.41 8.27
CA ALA A 621 37.72 -22.08 8.61
C ALA A 621 38.30 -21.55 9.93
N VAL A 622 39.62 -21.42 10.00
CA VAL A 622 40.37 -21.02 11.22
C VAL A 622 41.17 -19.73 11.01
N ASN A 623 41.06 -19.14 9.82
CA ASN A 623 41.84 -17.96 9.48
C ASN A 623 41.08 -16.69 9.85
N THR A 624 41.29 -16.20 11.07
CA THR A 624 40.66 -14.96 11.55
C THR A 624 41.08 -13.73 10.73
N VAL A 625 40.09 -12.93 10.32
CA VAL A 625 40.23 -11.63 9.65
C VAL A 625 39.31 -10.62 10.31
N THR A 626 39.81 -9.39 10.49
CA THR A 626 39.06 -8.27 11.06
C THR A 626 38.33 -7.50 9.95
N LEU A 627 37.03 -7.32 10.08
CA LEU A 627 36.21 -6.49 9.20
C LEU A 627 35.80 -5.20 9.92
N ASP A 628 35.98 -4.06 9.27
CA ASP A 628 35.47 -2.75 9.70
C ASP A 628 34.12 -2.50 9.04
N VAL A 629 33.07 -2.50 9.84
CA VAL A 629 31.68 -2.47 9.40
C VAL A 629 30.96 -1.27 10.01
N THR A 630 30.34 -0.44 9.18
CA THR A 630 29.49 0.68 9.59
C THR A 630 28.03 0.34 9.33
N ILE A 631 27.22 0.37 10.39
CA ILE A 631 25.84 -0.14 10.39
C ILE A 631 24.87 0.93 10.88
N ALA A 632 23.65 0.94 10.37
CA ALA A 632 22.58 1.81 10.88
C ALA A 632 22.20 1.42 12.32
N ASN A 633 21.94 2.41 13.17
CA ASN A 633 21.51 2.17 14.55
C ASN A 633 19.98 2.05 14.64
N ASP A 634 19.44 0.96 14.09
CA ASP A 634 18.01 0.63 14.13
C ASP A 634 17.73 -0.71 14.82
N ALA A 635 16.48 -0.92 15.24
CA ALA A 635 16.07 -2.13 15.93
C ALA A 635 16.29 -3.38 15.07
N GLY A 636 17.14 -4.30 15.57
CA GLY A 636 17.38 -5.60 14.96
C GLY A 636 18.49 -5.65 13.90
N VAL A 637 19.10 -4.51 13.53
CA VAL A 637 20.18 -4.45 12.52
C VAL A 637 21.36 -5.34 12.91
N LEU A 638 21.88 -5.20 14.14
CA LEU A 638 23.01 -6.00 14.61
C LEU A 638 22.72 -7.51 14.58
N GLY A 639 21.49 -7.91 14.91
CA GLY A 639 21.06 -9.30 14.86
C GLY A 639 21.10 -9.86 13.44
N ARG A 640 20.57 -9.10 12.46
CA ARG A 640 20.60 -9.49 11.03
C ARG A 640 22.03 -9.67 10.53
N ILE A 641 22.94 -8.76 10.87
CA ILE A 641 24.35 -8.84 10.46
C ILE A 641 25.02 -10.10 11.01
N CYS A 642 24.81 -10.42 12.29
CA CYS A 642 25.33 -11.66 12.86
C CYS A 642 24.74 -12.90 12.17
N THR A 643 23.45 -12.88 11.83
CA THR A 643 22.80 -13.97 11.09
C THR A 643 23.38 -14.13 9.69
N LEU A 644 23.59 -13.04 8.94
CA LEU A 644 24.18 -13.07 7.60
C LEU A 644 25.57 -13.70 7.61
N ILE A 645 26.44 -13.33 8.57
CA ILE A 645 27.77 -13.93 8.71
C ILE A 645 27.65 -15.44 9.00
N GLY A 646 26.70 -15.82 9.87
CA GLY A 646 26.43 -17.22 10.21
C GLY A 646 25.91 -18.05 9.03
N GLU A 647 25.05 -17.49 8.19
CA GLU A 647 24.51 -18.15 6.98
C GLU A 647 25.61 -18.49 5.96
N GLN A 648 26.65 -17.65 5.88
CA GLN A 648 27.84 -17.93 5.07
C GLN A 648 28.75 -19.00 5.66
N LYS A 649 28.41 -19.58 6.83
CA LYS A 649 29.22 -20.55 7.58
C LYS A 649 30.55 -19.98 8.06
N ALA A 650 30.58 -18.69 8.36
CA ALA A 650 31.71 -18.04 9.00
C ALA A 650 31.44 -17.88 10.50
N ASN A 651 32.45 -18.15 11.33
CA ASN A 651 32.35 -17.98 12.78
C ASN A 651 32.76 -16.55 13.16
N ILE A 652 32.06 -15.95 14.13
CA ILE A 652 32.43 -14.64 14.69
C ILE A 652 33.23 -14.89 15.97
N SER A 653 34.52 -14.53 15.95
CA SER A 653 35.44 -14.75 17.07
C SER A 653 35.38 -13.62 18.09
N ASP A 654 35.22 -12.37 17.63
CA ASP A 654 35.10 -11.19 18.48
C ASP A 654 34.29 -10.09 17.77
N LEU A 655 33.69 -9.18 18.55
CA LEU A 655 32.93 -8.04 18.06
C LEU A 655 33.16 -6.83 18.97
N ASN A 656 33.81 -5.81 18.43
CA ASN A 656 34.17 -4.60 19.15
C ASN A 656 33.52 -3.35 18.56
N PHE A 657 32.98 -2.49 19.41
CA PHE A 657 32.38 -1.21 19.01
C PHE A 657 33.42 -0.10 19.06
N VAL A 658 33.74 0.49 17.92
CA VAL A 658 34.69 1.60 17.81
C VAL A 658 33.98 2.93 18.02
N ASP A 659 32.87 3.16 17.30
CA ASP A 659 32.07 4.38 17.40
C ASP A 659 30.60 4.05 17.65
N ARG A 660 29.98 4.78 18.58
CA ARG A 660 28.56 4.67 18.91
C ARG A 660 27.88 6.02 18.75
N LYS A 661 27.23 6.24 17.60
CA LYS A 661 26.45 7.46 17.33
C LYS A 661 24.95 7.15 17.31
N PRO A 662 24.07 8.15 17.49
CA PRO A 662 22.63 7.94 17.44
C PRO A 662 22.14 7.33 16.11
N ASP A 663 22.78 7.68 14.99
CA ASP A 663 22.34 7.27 13.66
C ASP A 663 23.06 6.00 13.15
N PHE A 664 24.26 5.71 13.65
CA PHE A 664 25.06 4.56 13.18
C PHE A 664 26.07 4.06 14.23
N PHE A 665 26.47 2.80 14.08
CA PHE A 665 27.58 2.18 14.81
C PHE A 665 28.71 1.80 13.86
N ARG A 666 29.96 1.96 14.32
CA ARG A 666 31.13 1.41 13.63
C ARG A 666 31.72 0.28 14.49
N LEU A 667 31.93 -0.87 13.86
CA LEU A 667 32.25 -2.13 14.49
C LEU A 667 33.50 -2.71 13.85
N LEU A 668 34.36 -3.32 14.67
CA LEU A 668 35.36 -4.27 14.20
C LEU A 668 34.85 -5.67 14.53
N VAL A 669 34.69 -6.51 13.51
CA VAL A 669 34.18 -7.89 13.63
C VAL A 669 35.28 -8.84 13.20
N ASP A 670 35.72 -9.70 14.12
CA ASP A 670 36.69 -10.75 13.82
C ASP A 670 35.95 -11.99 13.33
N VAL A 671 36.27 -12.42 12.11
CA VAL A 671 35.57 -13.53 11.43
C VAL A 671 36.57 -14.60 11.01
N ASP A 672 36.28 -15.86 11.35
CA ASP A 672 37.10 -17.01 10.97
C ASP A 672 36.72 -17.54 9.58
N LEU A 673 37.69 -17.54 8.67
CA LEU A 673 37.49 -17.80 7.25
C LEU A 673 38.35 -18.95 6.74
N ARG A 674 37.98 -19.49 5.58
CA ARG A 674 38.67 -20.62 4.93
C ARG A 674 39.75 -20.12 3.99
N ASP A 675 39.34 -19.27 3.07
CA ASP A 675 40.13 -18.75 1.96
C ASP A 675 39.59 -17.36 1.54
N VAL A 676 40.23 -16.78 0.52
CA VAL A 676 39.83 -15.50 -0.08
C VAL A 676 38.41 -15.55 -0.66
N GLU A 677 38.00 -16.68 -1.23
CA GLU A 677 36.66 -16.82 -1.81
C GLU A 677 35.59 -16.70 -0.71
N HIS A 678 35.81 -17.37 0.42
CA HIS A 678 34.95 -17.27 1.59
C HIS A 678 34.93 -15.86 2.18
N LEU A 679 36.07 -15.17 2.25
CA LEU A 679 36.13 -13.76 2.66
C LEU A 679 35.26 -12.89 1.75
N HIS A 680 35.38 -13.07 0.43
CA HIS A 680 34.65 -12.26 -0.55
C HIS A 680 33.14 -12.51 -0.49
N MET A 681 32.72 -13.76 -0.29
CA MET A 681 31.31 -14.11 -0.06
C MET A 681 30.73 -13.39 1.16
N VAL A 682 31.44 -13.43 2.30
CA VAL A 682 31.00 -12.77 3.54
C VAL A 682 30.93 -11.26 3.36
N MET A 683 31.95 -10.64 2.75
CA MET A 683 31.95 -9.20 2.49
C MET A 683 30.81 -8.80 1.54
N THR A 684 30.60 -9.55 0.46
CA THR A 684 29.53 -9.24 -0.53
C THR A 684 28.15 -9.37 0.10
N ALA A 685 27.92 -10.41 0.92
CA ALA A 685 26.65 -10.58 1.63
C ALA A 685 26.38 -9.42 2.61
N LEU A 686 27.43 -8.90 3.25
CA LEU A 686 27.32 -7.73 4.12
C LEU A 686 27.13 -6.42 3.32
N GLU A 687 27.79 -6.24 2.17
CA GLU A 687 27.61 -5.07 1.31
C GLU A 687 26.22 -4.99 0.67
N ALA A 688 25.61 -6.15 0.39
CA ALA A 688 24.27 -6.22 -0.18
C ALA A 688 23.17 -5.82 0.81
N GLU A 689 23.46 -5.85 2.11
CA GLU A 689 22.50 -5.50 3.15
C GLU A 689 22.33 -3.98 3.27
N SER A 690 21.09 -3.52 3.18
CA SER A 690 20.74 -2.10 3.16
C SER A 690 21.10 -1.36 4.44
N ASP A 691 21.16 -2.07 5.57
CA ASP A 691 21.53 -1.51 6.87
C ASP A 691 23.06 -1.33 7.05
N VAL A 692 23.87 -1.90 6.15
CA VAL A 692 25.33 -1.78 6.16
C VAL A 692 25.74 -0.66 5.22
N ALA A 693 26.23 0.45 5.78
CA ALA A 693 26.66 1.60 5.00
C ALA A 693 28.03 1.36 4.34
N GLN A 694 28.92 0.62 5.01
CA GLN A 694 30.26 0.34 4.54
C GLN A 694 30.81 -0.91 5.23
N VAL A 695 31.50 -1.77 4.48
CA VAL A 695 32.33 -2.85 5.01
C VAL A 695 33.67 -2.83 4.29
N SER A 696 34.74 -3.01 5.04
CA SER A 696 36.08 -3.15 4.47
C SER A 696 36.93 -4.03 5.37
N ARG A 697 37.96 -4.67 4.81
CA ARG A 697 38.93 -5.40 5.64
C ARG A 697 39.79 -4.41 6.42
N TYR A 698 39.84 -4.56 7.73
CA TYR A 698 40.64 -3.71 8.59
C TYR A 698 42.11 -4.15 8.52
N ARG A 699 42.99 -3.26 8.05
CA ARG A 699 44.45 -3.43 8.06
C ARG A 699 45.07 -2.41 8.99
N ASP A 700 45.80 -2.87 10.00
CA ASP A 700 46.34 -2.02 11.06
C ASP A 700 47.87 -2.05 11.06
N LEU A 701 48.48 -0.95 10.62
CA LEU A 701 49.94 -0.79 10.63
C LEU A 701 50.51 -0.66 12.04
N GLY A 702 49.69 -0.37 13.06
CA GLY A 702 50.10 -0.40 14.46
C GLY A 702 50.26 -1.82 15.01
N ARG A 703 49.73 -2.83 14.31
CA ARG A 703 49.88 -4.27 14.64
C ARG A 703 51.01 -4.93 13.86
N LYS A 704 52.00 -4.17 13.38
CA LYS A 704 53.21 -4.75 12.76
C LYS A 704 53.99 -5.57 13.81
N PRO A 705 54.61 -6.71 13.43
CA PRO A 705 55.38 -7.57 14.34
C PRO A 705 56.66 -6.95 14.91
#